data_AF-A0A068QW59-F1
#
_entry.id   AF-A0A068QW59-F1
#
_cell.length_a   1.000
_cell.length_b   1.000
_cell.length_c   1.000
_cell.angle_alpha   90.00
_cell.angle_beta   90.00
_cell.angle_gamma   90.00
#
_symmetry.space_group_name_H-M   'P 1'
#
loop_
_entity.id
_entity.type
_entity.pdbx_description
1 polymer ?
#
loop_
_entity_poly.entity_id
_entity_poly.type
_entity_poly.pdbx_seq_one_letter_code
_entity_poly.pdbx_strand_id
1 'polypeptide(L)'
;MKILLIDNYDSFTQNIAQYLYEVTGVEPAVVANSVSYDELFINNYDAVVISPGPGHPSVFNDFGVCSKVIQNSNIPLLGICLGHQGIVLSFGGSVNHAPKPVHGYRDRINHTKDGLFYNLPKRFEVVRYHSLICNNLPDDLKCSAWTDDGLVMAVEHKTKPIFGVQFHPESIYSEYGHEILKNFIEIAKKYNEKREKNPCSVIDSYLLIGGKTHYTLNAREYETKIDPELFFMHNYGGENYAFWLDSEKSDNPKSRFSIMGGNDSSQSIIIRYGVQTETLNMIGPDGETCIQGDFFSQLSILLEKIEISSPKELPFGFKGGFIGYLGYELKSLTIGEKKHNSEYPDFLLIFTPHFFVFDHFTEKIYECILLPYGDIPKWSTKNIPIHNKEIRKNIPNFSPGPVEYNKIDLKDSQEKYINKIEKTLQYIKDGESYEVCLTNRAKMSYTYPPFYAYKRMRHISPVPYGAYLSCGDFYILSASPETFLSIDSARNIESRPIKGTRARGRTKSEDQLLWNNLNNSKKDRAENLMIVDLVRHDLNHVCTPGSVHVPELFKIESFSSVHQLVSTIRGQLRDNMPVMEAVRACFPGGSMTGAPKKRTMEIIDSLESSARGIYSGALGWFSFSGEVELSIIIRTAVLRGKCAEFGIGGAIVADSDPYGEFEETLVKASVPHFCFSDIKGNM
;
A
#
# COMPACT_ATOMS: atom_id res chain seq x y z
N MET A 1 0.05 -29.77 -0.13
CA MET A 1 1.03 -28.82 -0.69
C MET A 1 0.52 -28.40 -2.06
N LYS A 2 0.29 -27.11 -2.27
CA LYS A 2 -0.22 -26.55 -3.53
C LYS A 2 0.96 -26.03 -4.34
N ILE A 3 1.16 -26.53 -5.55
CA ILE A 3 2.30 -26.19 -6.41
C ILE A 3 1.80 -25.43 -7.63
N LEU A 4 2.48 -24.34 -7.98
CA LEU A 4 2.28 -23.64 -9.24
C LEU A 4 3.33 -24.12 -10.24
N LEU A 5 2.91 -24.61 -11.40
CA LEU A 5 3.78 -24.97 -12.53
C LEU A 5 3.56 -23.97 -13.66
N ILE A 6 4.58 -23.19 -13.99
CA ILE A 6 4.53 -22.21 -15.07
C ILE A 6 5.06 -22.86 -16.34
N ASP A 7 4.19 -23.01 -17.33
CA ASP A 7 4.45 -23.60 -18.63
C ASP A 7 5.02 -22.56 -19.61
N ASN A 8 6.29 -22.72 -20.02
CA ASN A 8 6.88 -21.96 -21.12
C ASN A 8 6.61 -22.61 -22.49
N TYR A 9 5.44 -23.23 -22.65
CA TYR A 9 4.99 -23.92 -23.87
C TYR A 9 5.88 -25.09 -24.28
N ASP A 10 6.39 -25.84 -23.30
CA ASP A 10 7.21 -27.01 -23.57
C ASP A 10 6.34 -28.27 -23.74
N SER A 11 6.80 -29.17 -24.62
CA SER A 11 6.08 -30.43 -24.88
C SER A 11 6.13 -31.41 -23.71
N PHE A 12 7.01 -31.20 -22.72
CA PHE A 12 7.22 -32.09 -21.58
C PHE A 12 6.68 -31.52 -20.25
N THR A 13 6.06 -30.33 -20.23
CA THR A 13 5.50 -29.73 -19.01
C THR A 13 4.53 -30.66 -18.29
N GLN A 14 3.70 -31.40 -19.02
CA GLN A 14 2.75 -32.35 -18.43
C GLN A 14 3.43 -33.59 -17.80
N ASN A 15 4.63 -33.95 -18.25
CA ASN A 15 5.41 -35.01 -17.59
C ASN A 15 5.92 -34.53 -16.22
N ILE A 16 6.32 -33.26 -16.12
CA ILE A 16 6.66 -32.63 -14.84
C ILE A 16 5.44 -32.60 -13.93
N ALA A 17 4.27 -32.18 -14.46
CA ALA A 17 3.02 -32.15 -13.71
C ALA A 17 2.65 -33.54 -13.15
N GLN A 18 2.78 -34.58 -13.98
CA GLN A 18 2.57 -35.98 -13.60
C GLN A 18 3.54 -36.42 -12.49
N TYR A 19 4.83 -36.14 -12.62
CA TYR A 19 5.81 -36.52 -11.59
C TYR A 19 5.57 -35.77 -10.27
N LEU A 20 5.20 -34.49 -10.33
CA LEU A 20 4.81 -33.71 -9.14
C LEU A 20 3.57 -34.31 -8.47
N TYR A 21 2.58 -34.74 -9.25
CA TYR A 21 1.41 -35.45 -8.72
C TYR A 21 1.81 -36.79 -8.06
N GLU A 22 2.65 -37.60 -8.70
CA GLU A 22 3.11 -38.88 -8.14
C GLU A 22 3.90 -38.72 -6.83
N VAL A 23 4.66 -37.63 -6.70
CA VAL A 23 5.43 -37.31 -5.50
C VAL A 23 4.56 -36.74 -4.38
N THR A 24 3.51 -35.98 -4.69
CA THR A 24 2.76 -35.18 -3.71
C THR A 24 1.34 -35.68 -3.42
N GLY A 25 0.76 -36.45 -4.33
CA GLY A 25 -0.66 -36.81 -4.34
C GLY A 25 -1.61 -35.65 -4.70
N VAL A 26 -1.09 -34.49 -5.11
CA VAL A 26 -1.87 -33.27 -5.41
C VAL A 26 -1.49 -32.78 -6.81
N GLU A 27 -2.50 -32.51 -7.63
CA GLU A 27 -2.28 -31.96 -8.98
C GLU A 27 -1.73 -30.52 -8.90
N PRO A 28 -0.62 -30.20 -9.59
CA PRO A 28 -0.12 -28.84 -9.63
C PRO A 28 -1.03 -27.95 -10.48
N ALA A 29 -1.17 -26.68 -10.09
CA ALA A 29 -1.85 -25.69 -10.93
C ALA A 29 -0.92 -25.31 -12.09
N VAL A 30 -1.29 -25.68 -13.32
CA VAL A 30 -0.50 -25.37 -14.52
C VAL A 30 -1.02 -24.08 -15.15
N VAL A 31 -0.14 -23.11 -15.35
CA VAL A 31 -0.45 -21.82 -15.99
C VAL A 31 0.54 -21.51 -17.10
N ALA A 32 0.09 -20.89 -18.19
CA ALA A 32 1.00 -20.45 -19.24
C ALA A 32 1.87 -19.26 -18.77
N ASN A 33 3.09 -19.14 -19.30
CA ASN A 33 3.98 -18.03 -18.97
C ASN A 33 3.48 -16.65 -19.45
N SER A 34 2.41 -16.60 -20.25
CA SER A 34 1.77 -15.37 -20.72
C SER A 34 0.81 -14.74 -19.70
N VAL A 35 0.50 -15.45 -18.60
CA VAL A 35 -0.33 -14.92 -17.51
C VAL A 35 0.40 -13.74 -16.84
N SER A 36 -0.33 -12.73 -16.38
CA SER A 36 0.32 -11.62 -15.68
C SER A 36 0.77 -12.04 -14.27
N TYR A 37 1.84 -11.42 -13.75
CA TYR A 37 2.36 -11.76 -12.42
C TYR A 37 1.31 -11.61 -11.32
N ASP A 38 0.47 -10.58 -11.42
CA ASP A 38 -0.53 -10.25 -10.42
C ASP A 38 -1.71 -11.25 -10.42
N GLU A 39 -2.00 -11.88 -11.56
CA GLU A 39 -3.00 -12.94 -11.68
C GLU A 39 -2.52 -14.29 -11.11
N LEU A 40 -1.22 -14.47 -10.88
CA LEU A 40 -0.70 -15.71 -10.34
C LEU A 40 -1.09 -15.91 -8.87
N PHE A 41 -1.26 -14.82 -8.10
CA PHE A 41 -1.43 -14.88 -6.64
C PHE A 41 -0.43 -15.82 -5.99
N ILE A 42 0.86 -15.61 -6.29
CA ILE A 42 1.95 -16.56 -5.97
C ILE A 42 2.00 -16.98 -4.50
N ASN A 43 1.59 -16.10 -3.58
CA ASN A 43 1.55 -16.35 -2.15
C ASN A 43 0.53 -17.42 -1.72
N ASN A 44 -0.40 -17.79 -2.61
CA ASN A 44 -1.37 -18.89 -2.38
C ASN A 44 -0.77 -20.28 -2.64
N TYR A 45 0.50 -20.36 -3.05
CA TYR A 45 1.20 -21.61 -3.33
C TYR A 45 2.32 -21.85 -2.33
N ASP A 46 2.63 -23.12 -2.14
CA ASP A 46 3.70 -23.58 -1.25
C ASP A 46 5.04 -23.68 -1.97
N ALA A 47 5.02 -23.83 -3.30
CA ALA A 47 6.21 -23.90 -4.16
C ALA A 47 5.86 -23.55 -5.61
N VAL A 48 6.88 -23.12 -6.37
CA VAL A 48 6.79 -22.83 -7.79
C VAL A 48 7.77 -23.69 -8.58
N VAL A 49 7.34 -24.19 -9.72
CA VAL A 49 8.19 -24.84 -10.72
C VAL A 49 8.06 -24.07 -12.04
N ILE A 50 9.18 -23.68 -12.63
CA ILE A 50 9.24 -23.06 -13.96
C ILE A 50 9.71 -24.14 -14.94
N SER A 51 8.86 -24.47 -15.90
CA SER A 51 9.12 -25.55 -16.85
C SER A 51 10.24 -25.21 -17.85
N PRO A 52 10.73 -26.21 -18.61
CA PRO A 52 11.50 -25.97 -19.83
C PRO A 52 10.71 -25.15 -20.84
N GLY A 53 11.36 -24.77 -21.94
CA GLY A 53 10.71 -24.09 -23.05
C GLY A 53 11.68 -23.81 -24.19
N PRO A 54 11.16 -23.51 -25.39
CA PRO A 54 11.98 -23.01 -26.49
C PRO A 54 12.44 -21.57 -26.23
N GLY A 55 13.42 -21.12 -27.01
CA GLY A 55 13.82 -19.71 -27.02
C GLY A 55 14.87 -19.34 -25.97
N HIS A 56 14.87 -18.09 -25.54
CA HIS A 56 15.88 -17.53 -24.64
C HIS A 56 15.25 -16.74 -23.48
N PRO A 57 15.73 -16.89 -22.22
CA PRO A 57 15.09 -16.27 -21.06
C PRO A 57 15.13 -14.73 -21.04
N SER A 58 15.98 -14.11 -21.88
CA SER A 58 16.01 -12.65 -22.05
C SER A 58 14.91 -12.13 -22.99
N VAL A 59 14.20 -13.00 -23.69
CA VAL A 59 13.14 -12.64 -24.64
C VAL A 59 11.80 -12.76 -23.93
N PHE A 60 11.08 -11.64 -23.81
CA PHE A 60 9.82 -11.60 -23.07
C PHE A 60 8.78 -12.59 -23.61
N ASN A 61 8.68 -12.78 -24.93
CA ASN A 61 7.71 -13.72 -25.49
C ASN A 61 8.04 -15.19 -25.19
N ASP A 62 9.31 -15.51 -24.93
CA ASP A 62 9.76 -16.87 -24.67
C ASP A 62 9.62 -17.22 -23.18
N PHE A 63 9.76 -16.22 -22.29
CA PHE A 63 9.89 -16.43 -20.84
C PHE A 63 8.85 -15.71 -19.98
N GLY A 64 8.10 -14.77 -20.56
CA GLY A 64 6.93 -14.12 -20.00
C GLY A 64 7.06 -13.70 -18.54
N VAL A 65 6.16 -14.22 -17.70
CA VAL A 65 6.05 -13.90 -16.27
C VAL A 65 7.19 -14.45 -15.42
N CYS A 66 7.94 -15.44 -15.91
CA CYS A 66 8.93 -16.19 -15.15
C CYS A 66 10.03 -15.29 -14.54
N SER A 67 10.49 -14.26 -15.26
CA SER A 67 11.46 -13.29 -14.73
C SER A 67 10.95 -12.56 -13.49
N LYS A 68 9.68 -12.13 -13.51
CA LYS A 68 9.05 -11.47 -12.34
C LYS A 68 8.89 -12.45 -11.19
N VAL A 69 8.57 -13.71 -11.48
CA VAL A 69 8.45 -14.76 -10.47
C VAL A 69 9.78 -15.04 -9.78
N ILE A 70 10.89 -15.13 -10.52
CA ILE A 70 12.21 -15.35 -9.95
C ILE A 70 12.65 -14.16 -9.06
N GLN A 71 12.34 -12.93 -9.48
CA GLN A 71 12.74 -11.72 -8.75
C GLN A 71 11.95 -11.53 -7.46
N ASN A 72 10.65 -11.82 -7.47
CA ASN A 72 9.71 -11.41 -6.42
C ASN A 72 9.19 -12.57 -5.55
N SER A 73 9.43 -13.84 -5.91
CA SER A 73 8.96 -14.99 -5.13
C SER A 73 9.72 -15.13 -3.81
N ASN A 74 8.97 -15.32 -2.72
CA ASN A 74 9.49 -15.64 -1.38
C ASN A 74 9.25 -17.11 -0.97
N ILE A 75 8.73 -17.92 -1.91
CA ILE A 75 8.48 -19.36 -1.72
C ILE A 75 9.50 -20.19 -2.51
N PRO A 76 9.72 -21.47 -2.14
CA PRO A 76 10.63 -22.37 -2.83
C PRO A 76 10.36 -22.44 -4.33
N LEU A 77 11.42 -22.27 -5.13
CA LEU A 77 11.35 -22.22 -6.59
C LEU A 77 12.32 -23.21 -7.23
N LEU A 78 11.83 -23.97 -8.20
CA LEU A 78 12.63 -24.84 -9.07
C LEU A 78 12.52 -24.41 -10.54
N GLY A 79 13.65 -24.09 -11.18
CA GLY A 79 13.71 -23.86 -12.63
C GLY A 79 14.29 -25.05 -13.37
N ILE A 80 13.63 -25.52 -14.43
CA ILE A 80 14.11 -26.65 -15.26
C ILE A 80 14.46 -26.14 -16.65
N CYS A 81 15.65 -26.47 -17.15
CA CYS A 81 16.18 -26.07 -18.45
C CYS A 81 16.06 -24.55 -18.72
N LEU A 82 15.05 -24.08 -19.46
CA LEU A 82 14.79 -22.65 -19.65
C LEU A 82 14.56 -21.92 -18.32
N GLY A 83 13.85 -22.54 -17.37
CA GLY A 83 13.69 -22.00 -16.02
C GLY A 83 15.02 -21.86 -15.27
N HIS A 84 15.93 -22.83 -15.41
CA HIS A 84 17.28 -22.75 -14.84
C HIS A 84 18.09 -21.60 -15.45
N GLN A 85 18.01 -21.42 -16.76
CA GLN A 85 18.67 -20.34 -17.48
C GLN A 85 18.13 -18.97 -17.06
N GLY A 86 16.82 -18.86 -16.87
CA GLY A 86 16.18 -17.65 -16.36
C GLY A 86 16.60 -17.28 -14.95
N ILE A 87 16.81 -18.27 -14.07
CA ILE A 87 17.37 -18.04 -12.72
C ILE A 87 18.75 -17.42 -12.84
N VAL A 88 19.66 -18.04 -13.61
CA VAL A 88 21.03 -17.53 -13.77
C VAL A 88 21.04 -16.11 -14.33
N LEU A 89 20.22 -15.84 -15.36
CA LEU A 89 20.13 -14.53 -15.98
C LEU A 89 19.56 -13.46 -15.02
N SER A 90 18.55 -13.82 -14.22
CA SER A 90 17.89 -12.90 -13.28
C SER A 90 18.80 -12.44 -12.14
N PHE A 91 19.82 -13.23 -11.80
CA PHE A 91 20.86 -12.86 -10.81
C PHE A 91 22.13 -12.29 -11.46
N GLY A 92 22.09 -11.90 -12.75
CA GLY A 92 23.21 -11.24 -13.42
C GLY A 92 24.25 -12.17 -14.05
N GLY A 93 23.96 -13.47 -14.14
CA GLY A 93 24.76 -14.42 -14.91
C GLY A 93 24.54 -14.32 -16.41
N SER A 94 25.21 -15.19 -17.18
CA SER A 94 25.09 -15.23 -18.64
C SER A 94 24.68 -16.59 -19.18
N VAL A 95 23.78 -16.57 -20.17
CA VAL A 95 23.33 -17.74 -20.94
C VAL A 95 23.91 -17.62 -22.35
N ASN A 96 24.67 -18.62 -22.79
CA ASN A 96 25.35 -18.62 -24.09
C ASN A 96 25.08 -19.94 -24.82
N HIS A 97 25.47 -20.05 -26.09
CA HIS A 97 25.42 -21.32 -26.79
C HIS A 97 26.29 -22.38 -26.10
N ALA A 98 25.74 -23.60 -25.98
CA ALA A 98 26.49 -24.75 -25.54
C ALA A 98 27.61 -25.08 -26.58
N PRO A 99 28.73 -25.67 -26.16
CA PRO A 99 29.82 -26.05 -27.09
C PRO A 99 29.34 -26.90 -28.26
N LYS A 100 28.29 -27.71 -28.04
CA LYS A 100 27.51 -28.42 -29.05
C LYS A 100 26.04 -28.45 -28.62
N PRO A 101 25.06 -28.33 -29.54
CA PRO A 101 23.65 -28.58 -29.23
C PRO A 101 23.43 -30.04 -28.80
N VAL A 102 22.64 -30.25 -27.76
CA VAL A 102 22.39 -31.59 -27.19
C VAL A 102 20.89 -31.78 -27.03
N HIS A 103 20.30 -32.69 -27.81
CA HIS A 103 18.87 -33.01 -27.77
C HIS A 103 18.67 -34.52 -27.63
N GLY A 104 18.26 -34.98 -26.45
CA GLY A 104 18.00 -36.39 -26.15
C GLY A 104 19.24 -37.23 -25.85
N TYR A 105 20.39 -36.60 -25.58
CA TYR A 105 21.60 -37.33 -25.19
C TYR A 105 21.65 -37.51 -23.68
N ARG A 106 22.28 -38.62 -23.29
CA ARG A 106 22.62 -38.92 -21.90
C ARG A 106 24.03 -38.42 -21.61
N ASP A 107 24.16 -37.64 -20.55
CA ASP A 107 25.46 -37.26 -20.02
C ASP A 107 25.54 -37.64 -18.55
N ARG A 108 26.75 -38.01 -18.14
CA ARG A 108 27.05 -38.32 -16.75
C ARG A 108 27.36 -37.03 -16.01
N ILE A 109 26.70 -36.82 -14.88
CA ILE A 109 26.91 -35.65 -14.03
C ILE A 109 27.56 -36.03 -12.70
N ASN A 110 28.32 -35.08 -12.15
CA ASN A 110 28.80 -35.03 -10.78
C ASN A 110 27.96 -34.00 -10.01
N HIS A 111 27.81 -34.16 -8.69
CA HIS A 111 27.07 -33.23 -7.86
C HIS A 111 27.57 -33.19 -6.41
N THR A 112 27.06 -32.23 -5.64
CA THR A 112 27.48 -31.92 -4.26
C THR A 112 26.92 -32.84 -3.17
N LYS A 113 26.02 -33.77 -3.52
CA LYS A 113 25.29 -34.71 -2.62
C LYS A 113 24.40 -34.07 -1.55
N ASP A 114 24.07 -32.81 -1.71
CA ASP A 114 23.14 -32.05 -0.86
C ASP A 114 22.02 -31.43 -1.71
N GLY A 115 21.10 -30.72 -1.05
CA GLY A 115 19.97 -30.04 -1.71
C GLY A 115 19.13 -31.01 -2.55
N LEU A 116 18.95 -30.68 -3.83
CA LEU A 116 18.21 -31.51 -4.80
C LEU A 116 18.77 -32.92 -4.95
N PHE A 117 20.06 -33.13 -4.66
CA PHE A 117 20.75 -34.39 -4.88
C PHE A 117 21.04 -35.17 -3.60
N TYR A 118 20.33 -34.85 -2.53
CA TYR A 118 20.42 -35.56 -1.27
C TYR A 118 20.09 -37.05 -1.44
N ASN A 119 20.92 -37.92 -0.84
CA ASN A 119 20.79 -39.38 -0.89
C ASN A 119 20.81 -40.02 -2.29
N LEU A 120 21.40 -39.34 -3.29
CA LEU A 120 21.63 -39.88 -4.63
C LEU A 120 23.07 -40.40 -4.82
N PRO A 121 23.30 -41.36 -5.73
CA PRO A 121 24.65 -41.78 -6.10
C PRO A 121 25.46 -40.61 -6.64
N LYS A 122 26.76 -40.52 -6.28
CA LYS A 122 27.63 -39.37 -6.62
C LYS A 122 27.65 -39.00 -8.10
N ARG A 123 27.40 -39.99 -8.96
CA ARG A 123 27.40 -39.90 -10.41
C ARG A 123 26.25 -40.74 -10.96
N PHE A 124 25.50 -40.16 -11.88
CA PHE A 124 24.42 -40.81 -12.62
C PHE A 124 24.21 -40.09 -13.95
N GLU A 125 23.41 -40.68 -14.83
CA GLU A 125 23.15 -40.19 -16.18
C GLU A 125 21.82 -39.43 -16.27
N VAL A 126 21.85 -38.25 -16.91
CA VAL A 126 20.69 -37.38 -17.11
C VAL A 126 20.53 -37.05 -18.59
N VAL A 127 19.30 -36.76 -19.00
CA VAL A 127 18.99 -36.37 -20.39
C VAL A 127 18.98 -34.86 -20.56
N ARG A 128 19.65 -34.40 -21.62
CA ARG A 128 19.78 -32.98 -21.98
C ARG A 128 18.99 -32.68 -23.26
N TYR A 129 18.23 -31.57 -23.25
CA TYR A 129 17.54 -31.02 -24.42
C TYR A 129 17.80 -29.51 -24.57
N HIS A 130 19.06 -29.11 -24.66
CA HIS A 130 19.41 -27.70 -24.69
C HIS A 130 20.51 -27.36 -25.70
N SER A 131 20.35 -26.18 -26.31
CA SER A 131 21.34 -25.54 -27.19
C SER A 131 22.09 -24.41 -26.48
N LEU A 132 21.64 -24.06 -25.28
CA LEU A 132 22.13 -22.95 -24.46
C LEU A 132 22.63 -23.48 -23.11
N ILE A 133 23.57 -22.78 -22.49
CA ILE A 133 24.11 -23.14 -21.18
C ILE A 133 24.60 -21.91 -20.40
N CYS A 134 24.59 -22.04 -19.08
CA CYS A 134 25.09 -21.07 -18.11
C CYS A 134 26.60 -21.25 -17.88
N ASN A 135 27.40 -20.21 -18.16
CA ASN A 135 28.88 -20.27 -18.05
C ASN A 135 29.46 -19.34 -16.97
N ASN A 136 28.81 -18.19 -16.73
CA ASN A 136 29.21 -17.23 -15.70
C ASN A 136 28.13 -17.19 -14.62
N LEU A 137 28.36 -17.93 -13.54
CA LEU A 137 27.46 -17.88 -12.38
C LEU A 137 27.77 -16.64 -11.55
N PRO A 138 26.76 -15.84 -11.18
CA PRO A 138 26.92 -14.71 -10.29
C PRO A 138 27.21 -15.19 -8.86
N ASP A 139 27.73 -14.29 -8.02
CA ASP A 139 28.12 -14.61 -6.64
C ASP A 139 26.97 -15.13 -5.78
N ASP A 140 25.72 -14.82 -6.11
CA ASP A 140 24.55 -15.29 -5.36
C ASP A 140 24.23 -16.78 -5.62
N LEU A 141 24.75 -17.37 -6.69
CA LEU A 141 24.48 -18.75 -7.10
C LEU A 141 25.71 -19.64 -6.89
N LYS A 142 25.49 -20.85 -6.34
CA LYS A 142 26.50 -21.92 -6.31
C LYS A 142 26.15 -23.00 -7.32
N CYS A 143 27.16 -23.55 -7.99
CA CYS A 143 27.02 -24.74 -8.83
C CYS A 143 26.84 -25.99 -7.95
N SER A 144 25.75 -26.74 -8.15
CA SER A 144 25.44 -27.95 -7.38
C SER A 144 25.55 -29.24 -8.20
N ALA A 145 25.62 -29.15 -9.53
CA ALA A 145 25.96 -30.27 -10.41
C ALA A 145 26.67 -29.82 -11.69
N TRP A 146 27.54 -30.67 -12.24
CA TRP A 146 28.32 -30.41 -13.45
C TRP A 146 28.68 -31.69 -14.21
N THR A 147 28.93 -31.60 -15.52
CA THR A 147 29.45 -32.71 -16.35
C THR A 147 30.97 -32.89 -16.16
N ASP A 148 31.55 -33.98 -16.69
CA ASP A 148 33.01 -34.23 -16.61
C ASP A 148 33.86 -33.17 -17.35
N ASP A 149 33.30 -32.49 -18.36
CA ASP A 149 33.90 -31.34 -19.05
C ASP A 149 33.59 -29.98 -18.40
N GLY A 150 32.97 -29.98 -17.21
CA GLY A 150 32.80 -28.80 -16.36
C GLY A 150 31.58 -27.93 -16.69
N LEU A 151 30.65 -28.41 -17.51
CA LEU A 151 29.43 -27.70 -17.84
C LEU A 151 28.46 -27.67 -16.64
N VAL A 152 27.92 -26.50 -16.31
CA VAL A 152 26.99 -26.32 -15.18
C VAL A 152 25.66 -27.01 -15.47
N MET A 153 25.29 -27.97 -14.63
CA MET A 153 24.07 -28.79 -14.76
C MET A 153 23.04 -28.50 -13.68
N ALA A 154 23.44 -27.91 -12.55
CA ALA A 154 22.51 -27.41 -11.56
C ALA A 154 23.09 -26.24 -10.76
N VAL A 155 22.20 -25.36 -10.30
CA VAL A 155 22.50 -24.21 -9.45
C VAL A 155 21.56 -24.18 -8.25
N GLU A 156 22.06 -23.58 -7.18
CA GLU A 156 21.30 -23.27 -5.98
C GLU A 156 21.67 -21.87 -5.53
N HIS A 157 20.68 -21.08 -5.13
CA HIS A 157 20.92 -19.76 -4.56
C HIS A 157 21.46 -19.92 -3.13
N LYS A 158 22.47 -19.13 -2.75
CA LYS A 158 23.16 -19.26 -1.46
C LYS A 158 22.26 -18.99 -0.24
N THR A 159 21.32 -18.05 -0.36
CA THR A 159 20.43 -17.63 0.74
C THR A 159 18.93 -17.85 0.48
N LYS A 160 18.45 -17.79 -0.78
CA LYS A 160 17.04 -17.98 -1.14
C LYS A 160 16.74 -19.45 -1.45
N PRO A 161 15.49 -19.93 -1.25
CA PRO A 161 15.10 -21.31 -1.57
C PRO A 161 14.89 -21.51 -3.10
N ILE A 162 15.88 -21.11 -3.90
CA ILE A 162 15.82 -21.13 -5.36
C ILE A 162 16.83 -22.14 -5.89
N PHE A 163 16.35 -23.06 -6.72
CA PHE A 163 17.12 -24.15 -7.30
C PHE A 163 16.87 -24.22 -8.80
N GLY A 164 17.83 -24.71 -9.57
CA GLY A 164 17.58 -24.98 -10.97
C GLY A 164 18.44 -26.10 -11.52
N VAL A 165 17.90 -26.86 -12.47
CA VAL A 165 18.59 -27.93 -13.18
C VAL A 165 18.55 -27.68 -14.69
N GLN A 166 19.69 -27.84 -15.38
CA GLN A 166 19.81 -27.61 -16.82
C GLN A 166 19.30 -28.81 -17.65
N PHE A 167 19.27 -30.00 -17.05
CA PHE A 167 18.77 -31.23 -17.64
C PHE A 167 17.27 -31.44 -17.35
N HIS A 168 16.69 -32.48 -17.95
CA HIS A 168 15.25 -32.78 -17.86
C HIS A 168 15.01 -33.96 -16.91
N PRO A 169 14.73 -33.72 -15.61
CA PRO A 169 14.46 -34.81 -14.65
C PRO A 169 13.21 -35.62 -15.04
N GLU A 170 12.27 -35.04 -15.78
CA GLU A 170 11.05 -35.68 -16.27
C GLU A 170 11.28 -36.62 -17.46
N SER A 171 12.48 -36.62 -18.05
CA SER A 171 12.78 -37.49 -19.18
C SER A 171 12.93 -38.94 -18.74
N ILE A 172 12.29 -39.87 -19.45
CA ILE A 172 12.25 -41.30 -19.10
C ILE A 172 13.63 -41.99 -18.99
N TYR A 173 14.66 -41.42 -19.64
CA TYR A 173 16.05 -41.92 -19.59
C TYR A 173 16.95 -41.16 -18.59
N SER A 174 16.41 -40.15 -17.89
CA SER A 174 17.10 -39.49 -16.79
C SER A 174 17.00 -40.36 -15.55
N GLU A 175 18.13 -40.73 -14.96
CA GLU A 175 18.12 -41.45 -13.70
C GLU A 175 17.74 -40.50 -12.55
N TYR A 176 16.96 -41.00 -11.60
CA TYR A 176 16.58 -40.32 -10.35
C TYR A 176 15.73 -39.05 -10.50
N GLY A 177 14.99 -38.90 -11.61
CA GLY A 177 14.09 -37.76 -11.85
C GLY A 177 13.05 -37.54 -10.75
N HIS A 178 12.34 -38.61 -10.36
CA HIS A 178 11.37 -38.61 -9.26
C HIS A 178 12.01 -38.23 -7.94
N GLU A 179 13.18 -38.75 -7.63
CA GLU A 179 13.89 -38.49 -6.39
C GLU A 179 14.37 -37.04 -6.30
N ILE A 180 14.80 -36.43 -7.42
CA ILE A 180 15.15 -35.00 -7.48
C ILE A 180 13.92 -34.13 -7.18
N LEU A 181 12.78 -34.42 -7.82
CA LEU A 181 11.55 -33.68 -7.55
C LEU A 181 11.06 -33.93 -6.11
N LYS A 182 11.16 -35.16 -5.61
CA LYS A 182 10.87 -35.49 -4.20
C LYS A 182 11.75 -34.71 -3.23
N ASN A 183 13.05 -34.60 -3.50
CA ASN A 183 13.96 -33.80 -2.69
C ASN A 183 13.58 -32.31 -2.71
N PHE A 184 13.20 -31.75 -3.87
CA PHE A 184 12.68 -30.39 -3.95
C PHE A 184 11.40 -30.22 -3.11
N ILE A 185 10.46 -31.15 -3.20
CA ILE A 185 9.24 -31.13 -2.39
C ILE A 185 9.55 -31.20 -0.89
N GLU A 186 10.48 -32.06 -0.47
CA GLU A 186 10.88 -32.15 0.94
C GLU A 186 11.61 -30.88 1.42
N ILE A 187 12.43 -30.25 0.56
CA ILE A 187 13.01 -28.94 0.84
C ILE A 187 11.91 -27.90 1.02
N ALA A 188 10.93 -27.87 0.11
CA ALA A 188 9.86 -26.91 0.15
C ALA A 188 8.95 -27.13 1.37
N LYS A 189 8.63 -28.38 1.73
CA LYS A 189 7.91 -28.72 2.96
C LYS A 189 8.69 -28.27 4.19
N LYS A 190 9.99 -28.59 4.28
CA LYS A 190 10.81 -28.15 5.42
C LYS A 190 10.96 -26.63 5.47
N TYR A 191 11.04 -25.96 4.33
CA TYR A 191 11.07 -24.51 4.26
C TYR A 191 9.76 -23.92 4.76
N ASN A 192 8.62 -24.43 4.31
CA ASN A 192 7.31 -23.97 4.74
C ASN A 192 7.02 -24.34 6.20
N GLU A 193 7.40 -25.55 6.64
CA GLU A 193 7.37 -25.93 8.05
C GLU A 193 8.28 -25.05 8.90
N LYS A 194 9.46 -24.65 8.42
CA LYS A 194 10.31 -23.67 9.13
C LYS A 194 9.76 -22.27 9.03
N ARG A 195 9.06 -21.89 7.96
CA ARG A 195 8.33 -20.62 7.85
C ARG A 195 7.14 -20.58 8.81
N GLU A 196 6.52 -21.73 9.08
CA GLU A 196 5.45 -21.92 10.06
C GLU A 196 5.98 -22.14 11.49
N LYS A 197 7.14 -22.78 11.67
CA LYS A 197 7.77 -23.12 12.96
C LYS A 197 8.91 -22.19 13.40
N ASN A 198 9.38 -21.25 12.57
CA ASN A 198 10.18 -20.10 13.01
C ASN A 198 9.20 -18.96 13.28
N PRO A 199 8.75 -18.76 14.53
CA PRO A 199 7.73 -17.81 14.81
C PRO A 199 8.38 -16.66 15.56
N CYS A 200 8.63 -15.61 14.83
CA CYS A 200 7.68 -14.55 15.06
C CYS A 200 6.99 -14.33 13.72
N SER A 201 6.07 -15.24 13.35
CA SER A 201 5.10 -14.90 12.32
C SER A 201 4.36 -13.66 12.81
N VAL A 202 3.82 -12.82 11.91
CA VAL A 202 3.10 -11.62 12.34
C VAL A 202 1.97 -11.96 13.30
N ILE A 203 1.33 -13.12 13.14
CA ILE A 203 0.29 -13.60 14.05
C ILE A 203 0.87 -13.97 15.41
N ASP A 204 1.94 -14.77 15.46
CA ASP A 204 2.53 -15.16 16.74
C ASP A 204 3.04 -13.93 17.49
N SER A 205 3.65 -13.00 16.77
CA SER A 205 4.14 -11.74 17.31
C SER A 205 3.00 -10.88 17.84
N TYR A 206 1.90 -10.79 17.09
CA TYR A 206 0.68 -10.09 17.51
C TYR A 206 0.04 -10.74 18.74
N LEU A 207 0.00 -12.08 18.81
CA LEU A 207 -0.49 -12.82 19.98
C LEU A 207 0.43 -12.64 21.20
N LEU A 208 1.75 -12.63 21.01
CA LEU A 208 2.75 -12.47 22.06
C LEU A 208 2.67 -11.11 22.75
N ILE A 209 2.25 -10.06 22.04
CA ILE A 209 2.04 -8.73 22.63
C ILE A 209 0.63 -8.53 23.18
N GLY A 210 -0.21 -9.59 23.19
CA GLY A 210 -1.55 -9.57 23.80
C GLY A 210 -2.71 -9.41 22.83
N GLY A 211 -2.44 -9.35 21.51
CA GLY A 211 -3.48 -9.40 20.48
C GLY A 211 -4.29 -10.68 20.53
N LYS A 212 -5.48 -10.67 19.91
CA LYS A 212 -6.38 -11.83 19.81
C LYS A 212 -6.85 -12.01 18.37
N THR A 213 -7.14 -13.24 17.98
CA THR A 213 -7.61 -13.58 16.63
C THR A 213 -9.13 -13.66 16.52
N HIS A 214 -9.87 -13.63 17.63
CA HIS A 214 -11.33 -13.71 17.62
C HIS A 214 -11.90 -12.67 18.58
N TYR A 215 -12.65 -11.73 18.02
CA TYR A 215 -13.32 -10.68 18.77
C TYR A 215 -14.84 -10.73 18.62
N THR A 216 -15.54 -10.27 19.64
CA THR A 216 -16.95 -9.92 19.60
C THR A 216 -17.10 -8.42 19.79
N LEU A 217 -17.67 -7.74 18.80
CA LEU A 217 -18.03 -6.32 18.91
C LEU A 217 -19.30 -6.16 19.74
N ASN A 218 -19.19 -5.47 20.87
CA ASN A 218 -20.31 -5.04 21.68
C ASN A 218 -20.51 -3.53 21.49
N ALA A 219 -21.76 -3.10 21.30
CA ALA A 219 -22.09 -1.68 21.14
C ALA A 219 -23.24 -1.25 22.07
N ARG A 220 -23.07 -0.10 22.72
CA ARG A 220 -24.09 0.58 23.52
C ARG A 220 -24.42 1.93 22.88
N GLU A 221 -25.70 2.14 22.59
CA GLU A 221 -26.22 3.38 22.03
C GLU A 221 -26.57 4.39 23.13
N TYR A 222 -26.32 5.66 22.86
CA TYR A 222 -26.75 6.81 23.66
C TYR A 222 -27.60 7.77 22.82
N GLU A 223 -28.75 8.17 23.36
CA GLU A 223 -29.70 9.09 22.72
C GLU A 223 -29.45 10.57 23.07
N THR A 224 -28.23 10.93 23.50
CA THR A 224 -27.91 12.30 23.95
C THR A 224 -27.08 13.03 22.90
N LYS A 225 -27.45 14.28 22.61
CA LYS A 225 -26.65 15.19 21.79
C LYS A 225 -25.39 15.58 22.54
N ILE A 226 -24.26 14.98 22.18
CA ILE A 226 -22.93 15.33 22.69
C ILE A 226 -22.16 16.04 21.58
N ASP A 227 -21.46 17.11 21.93
CA ASP A 227 -20.51 17.76 21.02
C ASP A 227 -19.25 16.88 20.89
N PRO A 228 -18.91 16.36 19.69
CA PRO A 228 -17.75 15.49 19.50
C PRO A 228 -16.43 16.19 19.85
N GLU A 229 -16.30 17.49 19.58
CA GLU A 229 -15.10 18.26 19.90
C GLU A 229 -14.88 18.35 21.42
N LEU A 230 -15.94 18.66 22.18
CA LEU A 230 -15.87 18.68 23.64
C LEU A 230 -15.63 17.28 24.19
N PHE A 231 -16.28 16.25 23.63
CA PHE A 231 -16.08 14.87 24.06
C PHE A 231 -14.62 14.44 23.89
N PHE A 232 -14.03 14.68 22.71
CA PHE A 232 -12.64 14.33 22.45
C PHE A 232 -11.68 15.10 23.36
N MET A 233 -11.89 16.42 23.51
CA MET A 233 -11.04 17.26 24.34
C MET A 233 -10.97 16.77 25.80
N HIS A 234 -12.11 16.38 26.38
CA HIS A 234 -12.18 15.94 27.77
C HIS A 234 -11.67 14.51 27.97
N ASN A 235 -11.90 13.62 27.00
CA ASN A 235 -11.66 12.18 27.18
C ASN A 235 -10.38 11.66 26.52
N TYR A 236 -9.79 12.40 25.58
CA TYR A 236 -8.66 11.93 24.75
C TYR A 236 -7.61 13.01 24.44
N GLY A 237 -7.91 14.31 24.64
CA GLY A 237 -7.08 15.41 24.14
C GLY A 237 -5.64 15.45 24.66
N GLY A 238 -5.34 14.77 25.77
CA GLY A 238 -3.99 14.64 26.33
C GLY A 238 -3.37 13.24 26.20
N GLU A 239 -4.06 12.28 25.60
CA GLU A 239 -3.59 10.90 25.51
C GLU A 239 -2.60 10.70 24.34
N ASN A 240 -1.60 9.85 24.56
CA ASN A 240 -0.75 9.33 23.48
C ASN A 240 -1.53 8.30 22.67
N TYR A 241 -1.32 8.24 21.35
CA TYR A 241 -2.03 7.31 20.46
C TYR A 241 -3.57 7.46 20.50
N ALA A 242 -4.05 8.66 20.81
CA ALA A 242 -5.45 9.04 20.58
C ALA A 242 -5.70 9.45 19.14
N PHE A 243 -6.90 9.15 18.65
CA PHE A 243 -7.32 9.51 17.30
C PHE A 243 -8.75 10.04 17.27
N TRP A 244 -9.01 10.95 16.34
CA TRP A 244 -10.33 11.39 15.94
C TRP A 244 -10.35 11.47 14.42
N LEU A 245 -11.08 10.55 13.79
CA LEU A 245 -11.44 10.61 12.37
C LEU A 245 -12.79 11.30 12.26
N ASP A 246 -12.87 12.42 11.56
CA ASP A 246 -13.98 13.37 11.67
C ASP A 246 -14.67 13.68 10.34
N SER A 247 -16.01 13.72 10.38
CA SER A 247 -16.84 14.09 9.24
C SER A 247 -17.96 15.10 9.58
N GLU A 248 -18.18 15.46 10.86
CA GLU A 248 -19.40 16.16 11.37
C GLU A 248 -19.80 17.45 10.64
N LYS A 249 -18.83 18.19 10.10
CA LYS A 249 -19.06 19.53 9.50
C LYS A 249 -19.01 19.53 7.99
N SER A 250 -18.80 18.37 7.37
CA SER A 250 -18.70 18.27 5.92
C SER A 250 -20.07 18.33 5.27
N ASP A 251 -20.20 19.14 4.21
CA ASP A 251 -21.42 19.18 3.39
C ASP A 251 -21.54 17.94 2.46
N ASN A 252 -20.59 17.01 2.50
CA ASN A 252 -20.63 15.80 1.67
C ASN A 252 -21.68 14.82 2.24
N PRO A 253 -22.65 14.34 1.43
CA PRO A 253 -23.66 13.38 1.89
C PRO A 253 -23.12 12.07 2.47
N LYS A 254 -21.87 11.70 2.15
CA LYS A 254 -21.21 10.50 2.69
C LYS A 254 -20.55 10.73 4.06
N SER A 255 -20.43 11.98 4.51
CA SER A 255 -19.77 12.37 5.76
C SER A 255 -20.65 12.20 6.99
N ARG A 256 -21.05 10.95 7.27
CA ARG A 256 -22.03 10.66 8.34
C ARG A 256 -21.42 10.37 9.70
N PHE A 257 -20.21 9.80 9.76
CA PHE A 257 -19.66 9.24 10.99
C PHE A 257 -18.32 9.85 11.40
N SER A 258 -18.18 10.16 12.69
CA SER A 258 -16.86 10.38 13.31
C SER A 258 -16.50 9.24 14.24
N ILE A 259 -15.23 8.84 14.23
CA ILE A 259 -14.70 7.72 15.03
C ILE A 259 -13.61 8.27 15.94
N MET A 260 -13.69 7.97 17.23
CA MET A 260 -12.72 8.43 18.22
C MET A 260 -12.30 7.30 19.16
N GLY A 261 -11.04 7.31 19.54
CA GLY A 261 -10.49 6.37 20.50
C GLY A 261 -9.15 6.83 21.04
N GLY A 262 -8.67 6.08 22.03
CA GLY A 262 -7.49 6.41 22.80
C GLY A 262 -6.67 5.16 23.10
N ASN A 263 -5.45 5.39 23.57
CA ASN A 263 -4.60 4.32 24.07
C ASN A 263 -5.07 3.91 25.46
N ASP A 264 -5.81 2.81 25.53
CA ASP A 264 -5.87 2.04 26.75
C ASP A 264 -4.61 1.17 26.83
N SER A 265 -3.65 1.56 27.66
CA SER A 265 -2.36 0.85 27.81
C SER A 265 -2.52 -0.61 28.26
N SER A 266 -3.71 -1.00 28.71
CA SER A 266 -4.01 -2.38 29.09
C SER A 266 -4.46 -3.27 27.91
N GLN A 267 -4.80 -2.70 26.74
CA GLN A 267 -5.35 -3.49 25.62
C GLN A 267 -5.01 -2.99 24.21
N SER A 268 -4.47 -1.79 24.06
CA SER A 268 -4.20 -1.20 22.74
C SER A 268 -2.92 -1.76 22.13
N ILE A 269 -2.87 -1.79 20.79
CA ILE A 269 -1.72 -2.26 20.03
C ILE A 269 -1.28 -1.19 19.05
N ILE A 270 0.01 -0.88 19.05
CA ILE A 270 0.64 0.07 18.15
C ILE A 270 1.56 -0.69 17.20
N ILE A 271 1.37 -0.50 15.90
CA ILE A 271 2.20 -1.11 14.86
C ILE A 271 2.93 0.01 14.13
N ARG A 272 4.24 -0.10 13.98
CA ARG A 272 5.10 0.84 13.25
C ARG A 272 5.94 0.10 12.24
N TYR A 273 6.13 0.70 11.07
CA TYR A 273 6.97 0.12 10.03
C TYR A 273 7.99 1.12 9.51
N GLY A 274 9.20 0.64 9.22
CA GLY A 274 10.23 1.40 8.53
C GLY A 274 10.64 0.68 7.25
N VAL A 275 10.47 1.34 6.11
CA VAL A 275 10.85 0.81 4.78
C VAL A 275 12.34 0.54 4.70
N GLN A 276 13.17 1.38 5.32
CA GLN A 276 14.63 1.22 5.26
C GLN A 276 15.11 -0.09 5.88
N THR A 277 14.58 -0.42 7.05
CA THR A 277 14.91 -1.63 7.80
C THR A 277 14.05 -2.83 7.40
N GLU A 278 12.91 -2.58 6.74
CA GLU A 278 11.86 -3.57 6.46
C GLU A 278 11.37 -4.27 7.73
N THR A 279 11.29 -3.50 8.82
CA THR A 279 10.92 -4.02 10.15
C THR A 279 9.56 -3.50 10.59
N LEU A 280 8.70 -4.41 11.01
CA LEU A 280 7.43 -4.15 11.66
C LEU A 280 7.61 -4.30 13.17
N ASN A 281 7.50 -3.20 13.90
CA ASN A 281 7.54 -3.16 15.36
C ASN A 281 6.12 -3.10 15.90
N MET A 282 5.78 -4.01 16.80
CA MET A 282 4.46 -4.09 17.43
C MET A 282 4.62 -3.96 18.93
N ILE A 283 3.84 -3.06 19.54
CA ILE A 283 3.83 -2.81 20.97
C ILE A 283 2.40 -3.04 21.44
N GLY A 284 2.22 -3.88 22.45
CA GLY A 284 0.93 -4.18 23.06
C GLY A 284 1.04 -4.33 24.57
N PRO A 285 -0.07 -4.70 25.24
CA PRO A 285 -0.10 -4.81 26.70
C PRO A 285 0.87 -5.84 27.28
N ASP A 286 1.16 -6.93 26.55
CA ASP A 286 2.00 -8.02 27.05
C ASP A 286 3.48 -7.86 26.65
N GLY A 287 3.84 -6.80 25.92
CA GLY A 287 5.22 -6.49 25.56
C GLY A 287 5.38 -5.89 24.16
N GLU A 288 6.58 -6.02 23.62
CA GLU A 288 6.93 -5.58 22.27
C GLU A 288 7.55 -6.72 21.45
N THR A 289 7.30 -6.71 20.15
CA THR A 289 7.90 -7.62 19.18
C THR A 289 8.36 -6.85 17.95
N CYS A 290 9.36 -7.42 17.27
CA CYS A 290 9.89 -6.87 16.02
C CYS A 290 10.04 -8.01 15.03
N ILE A 291 9.51 -7.83 13.82
CA ILE A 291 9.64 -8.80 12.73
C ILE A 291 10.12 -8.11 11.47
N GLN A 292 10.81 -8.87 10.61
CA GLN A 292 11.26 -8.39 9.32
C GLN A 292 10.33 -8.90 8.20
N GLY A 293 10.06 -8.06 7.21
CA GLY A 293 9.31 -8.43 6.01
C GLY A 293 8.56 -7.29 5.34
N ASP A 294 7.90 -7.61 4.24
CA ASP A 294 7.04 -6.70 3.48
C ASP A 294 5.79 -6.30 4.28
N PHE A 295 5.60 -5.00 4.46
CA PHE A 295 4.48 -4.46 5.23
C PHE A 295 3.10 -4.93 4.74
N PHE A 296 2.84 -4.84 3.43
CA PHE A 296 1.53 -5.15 2.85
C PHE A 296 1.18 -6.62 3.07
N SER A 297 2.14 -7.52 2.82
CA SER A 297 1.95 -8.95 3.04
C SER A 297 1.76 -9.31 4.51
N GLN A 298 2.54 -8.72 5.43
CA GLN A 298 2.36 -8.99 6.86
C GLN A 298 1.01 -8.49 7.37
N LEU A 299 0.57 -7.30 6.96
CA LEU A 299 -0.74 -6.79 7.35
C LEU A 299 -1.89 -7.58 6.71
N SER A 300 -1.73 -8.05 5.47
CA SER A 300 -2.72 -8.94 4.83
C SER A 300 -2.94 -10.20 5.65
N ILE A 301 -1.86 -10.88 6.04
CA ILE A 301 -1.92 -12.08 6.88
C ILE A 301 -2.59 -11.75 8.21
N LEU A 302 -2.26 -10.62 8.83
CA LEU A 302 -2.84 -10.22 10.12
C LEU A 302 -4.34 -9.99 10.02
N LEU A 303 -4.80 -9.23 9.02
CA LEU A 303 -6.23 -8.94 8.83
C LEU A 303 -7.04 -10.18 8.45
N GLU A 304 -6.49 -11.10 7.65
CA GLU A 304 -7.18 -12.35 7.27
C GLU A 304 -7.33 -13.35 8.42
N LYS A 305 -6.50 -13.24 9.46
CA LYS A 305 -6.49 -14.15 10.61
C LYS A 305 -7.27 -13.63 11.81
N ILE A 306 -7.67 -12.36 11.80
CA ILE A 306 -8.48 -11.78 12.86
C ILE A 306 -9.94 -11.82 12.43
N GLU A 307 -10.73 -12.58 13.17
CA GLU A 307 -12.17 -12.69 12.98
C GLU A 307 -12.91 -11.79 13.96
N ILE A 308 -13.98 -11.16 13.48
CA ILE A 308 -14.88 -10.37 14.30
C ILE A 308 -16.33 -10.81 14.11
N SER A 309 -17.01 -11.06 15.22
CA SER A 309 -18.45 -11.28 15.24
C SER A 309 -19.15 -10.04 15.79
N SER A 310 -20.33 -9.73 15.26
CA SER A 310 -21.17 -8.64 15.75
C SER A 310 -22.61 -9.14 15.89
N PRO A 311 -23.19 -9.10 17.11
CA PRO A 311 -24.53 -9.64 17.36
C PRO A 311 -25.67 -8.75 16.87
N LYS A 312 -25.38 -7.54 16.36
CA LYS A 312 -26.37 -6.59 15.84
C LYS A 312 -25.88 -5.95 14.55
N GLU A 313 -26.83 -5.63 13.66
CA GLU A 313 -26.54 -4.72 12.54
C GLU A 313 -26.30 -3.31 13.09
N LEU A 314 -25.13 -2.76 12.81
CA LEU A 314 -24.72 -1.40 13.15
C LEU A 314 -24.73 -0.54 11.89
N PRO A 315 -25.04 0.77 11.98
CA PRO A 315 -25.23 1.61 10.80
C PRO A 315 -23.92 2.07 10.13
N PHE A 316 -22.76 1.63 10.63
CA PHE A 316 -21.42 2.06 10.20
C PHE A 316 -20.54 0.86 9.85
N GLY A 317 -19.59 1.08 8.92
CA GLY A 317 -18.69 0.03 8.42
C GLY A 317 -17.51 -0.31 9.33
N PHE A 318 -17.02 0.64 10.14
CA PHE A 318 -15.91 0.36 11.04
C PHE A 318 -16.38 -0.43 12.27
N LYS A 319 -16.09 -1.72 12.30
CA LYS A 319 -16.46 -2.63 13.39
C LYS A 319 -15.34 -2.86 14.40
N GLY A 320 -14.28 -2.07 14.32
CA GLY A 320 -13.04 -2.25 15.06
C GLY A 320 -11.95 -2.83 14.18
N GLY A 321 -10.72 -2.43 14.45
CA GLY A 321 -9.57 -2.73 13.63
C GLY A 321 -8.51 -1.65 13.76
N PHE A 322 -7.68 -1.52 12.74
CA PHE A 322 -6.55 -0.63 12.77
C PHE A 322 -6.86 0.76 12.20
N ILE A 323 -6.40 1.80 12.89
CA ILE A 323 -6.53 3.20 12.49
C ILE A 323 -5.15 3.83 12.39
N GLY A 324 -4.88 4.56 11.31
CA GLY A 324 -3.58 5.21 11.17
C GLY A 324 -3.28 5.71 9.77
N TYR A 325 -2.01 5.67 9.39
CA TYR A 325 -1.56 6.17 8.09
C TYR A 325 -0.51 5.27 7.43
N LEU A 326 -0.49 5.34 6.10
CA LEU A 326 0.48 4.78 5.18
C LEU A 326 1.26 5.95 4.57
N GLY A 327 2.55 6.08 4.87
CA GLY A 327 3.43 7.10 4.32
C GLY A 327 3.77 6.81 2.85
N TYR A 328 4.10 7.87 2.09
CA TYR A 328 4.36 7.79 0.65
C TYR A 328 5.50 6.85 0.27
N GLU A 329 6.56 6.75 1.10
CA GLU A 329 7.72 5.92 0.79
C GLU A 329 7.43 4.41 0.80
N LEU A 330 6.26 3.98 1.30
CA LEU A 330 5.74 2.63 1.08
C LEU A 330 5.57 2.28 -0.40
N LYS A 331 5.60 3.26 -1.32
CA LYS A 331 5.66 3.04 -2.77
C LYS A 331 6.76 2.07 -3.20
N SER A 332 7.84 1.99 -2.43
CA SER A 332 8.97 1.09 -2.69
C SER A 332 8.62 -0.39 -2.49
N LEU A 333 7.55 -0.67 -1.75
CA LEU A 333 6.96 -2.00 -1.62
C LEU A 333 5.86 -2.26 -2.67
N THR A 334 5.63 -1.32 -3.59
CA THR A 334 4.71 -1.49 -4.73
C THR A 334 5.50 -1.57 -6.03
N ILE A 335 5.37 -0.58 -6.91
CA ILE A 335 6.06 -0.50 -8.20
C ILE A 335 7.16 0.58 -8.22
N GLY A 336 7.31 1.34 -7.13
CA GLY A 336 8.28 2.43 -6.99
C GLY A 336 9.64 1.98 -6.44
N GLU A 337 10.60 2.90 -6.41
CA GLU A 337 11.95 2.64 -5.90
C GLU A 337 12.14 3.16 -4.47
N LYS A 338 13.08 2.56 -3.75
CA LYS A 338 13.51 2.96 -2.40
C LYS A 338 14.60 4.05 -2.49
N LYS A 339 14.20 5.28 -2.81
CA LYS A 339 15.14 6.39 -3.03
C LYS A 339 15.40 7.23 -1.79
N HIS A 340 14.34 7.60 -1.08
CA HIS A 340 14.39 8.55 0.02
C HIS A 340 14.05 7.88 1.35
N ASN A 341 14.47 8.51 2.45
CA ASN A 341 14.17 8.04 3.80
C ASN A 341 13.32 9.07 4.55
N SER A 342 12.22 8.61 5.15
CA SER A 342 11.33 9.43 5.97
C SER A 342 11.93 9.66 7.37
N GLU A 343 11.69 10.85 7.93
CA GLU A 343 12.02 11.16 9.34
C GLU A 343 10.95 10.66 10.32
N TYR A 344 9.81 10.24 9.79
CA TYR A 344 8.70 9.61 10.51
C TYR A 344 8.64 8.13 10.14
N PRO A 345 8.06 7.26 10.98
CA PRO A 345 7.71 5.91 10.55
C PRO A 345 7.02 5.97 9.18
N ASP A 346 7.36 5.08 8.27
CA ASP A 346 6.69 5.03 6.95
C ASP A 346 5.24 4.57 7.08
N PHE A 347 4.86 4.13 8.28
CA PHE A 347 3.52 3.72 8.63
C PHE A 347 3.35 3.62 10.14
N LEU A 348 2.14 3.91 10.61
CA LEU A 348 1.73 3.70 11.98
C LEU A 348 0.25 3.32 12.03
N LEU A 349 -0.08 2.25 12.75
CA LEU A 349 -1.46 1.88 13.11
C LEU A 349 -1.63 1.83 14.62
N ILE A 350 -2.85 2.14 15.02
CA ILE A 350 -3.38 2.09 16.37
C ILE A 350 -4.58 1.15 16.31
N PHE A 351 -4.52 0.08 17.09
CA PHE A 351 -5.68 -0.72 17.44
C PHE A 351 -6.06 -0.40 18.89
N THR A 352 -7.31 -0.03 19.10
CA THR A 352 -7.90 0.08 20.44
C THR A 352 -9.20 -0.71 20.46
N PRO A 353 -9.42 -1.57 21.46
CA PRO A 353 -10.67 -2.31 21.55
C PRO A 353 -11.83 -1.42 22.00
N HIS A 354 -11.58 -0.25 22.60
CA HIS A 354 -12.61 0.68 23.06
C HIS A 354 -12.61 1.97 22.23
N PHE A 355 -13.72 2.24 21.55
CA PHE A 355 -13.88 3.44 20.72
C PHE A 355 -15.33 3.93 20.71
N PHE A 356 -15.52 5.13 20.18
CA PHE A 356 -16.82 5.75 20.01
C PHE A 356 -17.08 6.09 18.55
N VAL A 357 -18.30 5.84 18.08
CA VAL A 357 -18.79 6.27 16.77
C VAL A 357 -19.93 7.25 16.95
N PHE A 358 -19.80 8.42 16.36
CA PHE A 358 -20.80 9.48 16.33
C PHE A 358 -21.52 9.44 14.99
N ASP A 359 -22.83 9.28 15.01
CA ASP A 359 -23.69 9.37 13.81
C ASP A 359 -24.33 10.77 13.78
N HIS A 360 -23.78 11.64 12.94
CA HIS A 360 -24.20 13.04 12.86
C HIS A 360 -25.57 13.21 12.21
N PHE A 361 -26.02 12.20 11.45
CA PHE A 361 -27.32 12.23 10.80
C PHE A 361 -28.46 11.90 11.77
N THR A 362 -28.23 10.91 12.65
CA THR A 362 -29.22 10.50 13.65
C THR A 362 -29.01 11.16 15.02
N GLU A 363 -27.95 11.93 15.18
CA GLU A 363 -27.49 12.52 16.44
C GLU A 363 -27.26 11.48 17.56
N LYS A 364 -26.85 10.27 17.17
CA LYS A 364 -26.61 9.13 18.08
C LYS A 364 -25.14 8.87 18.28
N ILE A 365 -24.82 8.23 19.40
CA ILE A 365 -23.45 7.86 19.75
C ILE A 365 -23.42 6.40 20.15
N TYR A 366 -22.44 5.68 19.63
CA TYR A 366 -22.20 4.28 19.90
C TYR A 366 -20.88 4.14 20.64
N GLU A 367 -20.92 3.68 21.88
CA GLU A 367 -19.73 3.17 22.56
C GLU A 367 -19.52 1.73 22.13
N CYS A 368 -18.34 1.43 21.62
CA CYS A 368 -17.98 0.14 21.05
C CYS A 368 -16.82 -0.48 21.84
N ILE A 369 -16.96 -1.76 22.18
CA ILE A 369 -15.93 -2.54 22.87
C ILE A 369 -15.75 -3.88 22.14
N LEU A 370 -14.53 -4.14 21.67
CA LEU A 370 -14.12 -5.46 21.19
C LEU A 370 -13.59 -6.28 22.35
N LEU A 371 -14.13 -7.48 22.51
CA LEU A 371 -13.70 -8.40 23.56
C LEU A 371 -13.38 -9.77 22.97
N PRO A 372 -12.51 -10.57 23.60
CA PRO A 372 -12.43 -11.99 23.32
C PRO A 372 -13.81 -12.66 23.39
N TYR A 373 -14.00 -13.70 22.59
CA TYR A 373 -15.26 -14.43 22.56
C TYR A 373 -15.64 -14.97 23.95
N GLY A 374 -16.85 -14.64 24.43
CA GLY A 374 -17.38 -15.07 25.72
C GLY A 374 -17.24 -14.06 26.86
N ASP A 375 -16.44 -13.00 26.69
CA ASP A 375 -16.28 -11.95 27.69
C ASP A 375 -17.46 -10.97 27.72
N ILE A 376 -17.71 -10.40 28.90
CA ILE A 376 -18.83 -9.48 29.15
C ILE A 376 -18.33 -8.02 29.11
N PRO A 377 -18.99 -7.12 28.37
CA PRO A 377 -18.56 -5.72 28.27
C PRO A 377 -18.69 -4.98 29.61
N LYS A 378 -17.59 -4.35 30.01
CA LYS A 378 -17.56 -3.32 31.06
C LYS A 378 -17.58 -1.95 30.39
N TRP A 379 -18.76 -1.33 30.35
CA TRP A 379 -18.95 0.00 29.76
C TRP A 379 -18.19 1.07 30.54
N SER A 380 -17.64 2.05 29.84
CA SER A 380 -16.84 3.10 30.48
C SER A 380 -17.70 4.06 31.30
N THR A 381 -17.07 4.70 32.27
CA THR A 381 -17.62 5.83 33.04
C THR A 381 -17.21 7.18 32.44
N LYS A 382 -16.77 7.19 31.16
CA LYS A 382 -16.28 8.41 30.50
C LYS A 382 -17.33 9.51 30.58
N ASN A 383 -16.86 10.72 30.88
CA ASN A 383 -17.76 11.84 31.10
C ASN A 383 -18.41 12.23 29.77
N ILE A 384 -19.72 12.32 29.79
CA ILE A 384 -20.56 12.74 28.67
C ILE A 384 -20.90 14.21 28.94
N PRO A 385 -20.11 15.18 28.43
CA PRO A 385 -20.43 16.58 28.60
C PRO A 385 -21.75 16.86 27.87
N ILE A 386 -22.79 17.22 28.63
CA ILE A 386 -24.07 17.65 28.08
C ILE A 386 -23.81 18.92 27.27
N HIS A 387 -24.36 18.97 26.05
CA HIS A 387 -24.25 20.13 25.17
C HIS A 387 -24.75 21.40 25.87
N ASN A 388 -23.83 22.26 26.31
CA ASN A 388 -24.18 23.61 26.71
C ASN A 388 -24.47 24.42 25.44
N LYS A 389 -25.75 24.77 25.24
CA LYS A 389 -26.15 25.79 24.27
C LYS A 389 -25.29 27.03 24.53
N GLU A 390 -24.62 27.49 23.47
CA GLU A 390 -23.77 28.69 23.42
C GLU A 390 -22.30 28.51 23.80
N ILE A 391 -21.52 27.98 22.86
CA ILE A 391 -20.20 28.56 22.59
C ILE A 391 -20.11 28.84 21.08
N ARG A 392 -20.80 29.87 20.60
CA ARG A 392 -20.43 30.51 19.33
C ARG A 392 -19.09 31.20 19.55
N LYS A 393 -17.98 30.47 19.36
CA LYS A 393 -16.65 31.10 19.28
C LYS A 393 -16.67 32.04 18.08
N ASN A 394 -16.08 33.22 18.24
CA ASN A 394 -15.70 34.09 17.13
C ASN A 394 -14.74 33.30 16.22
N ILE A 395 -15.28 32.55 15.26
CA ILE A 395 -14.49 31.90 14.22
C ILE A 395 -13.96 33.05 13.36
N PRO A 396 -12.64 33.23 13.25
CA PRO A 396 -12.12 34.30 12.42
C PRO A 396 -12.53 34.01 10.97
N ASN A 397 -12.93 35.05 10.23
CA ASN A 397 -13.22 34.92 8.81
C ASN A 397 -11.97 34.37 8.09
N PHE A 398 -12.10 33.18 7.52
CA PHE A 398 -11.07 32.56 6.68
C PHE A 398 -11.54 32.54 5.23
N SER A 399 -10.67 32.98 4.32
CA SER A 399 -10.87 32.88 2.88
C SER A 399 -9.61 32.26 2.29
N PRO A 400 -9.71 31.13 1.57
CA PRO A 400 -8.56 30.54 0.89
C PRO A 400 -7.91 31.54 -0.08
N GLY A 401 -6.59 31.59 -0.09
CA GLY A 401 -5.81 32.50 -0.93
C GLY A 401 -4.31 32.26 -0.79
N PRO A 402 -3.47 32.83 -1.66
CA PRO A 402 -2.03 32.60 -1.62
C PRO A 402 -1.43 33.15 -0.32
N VAL A 403 -0.66 32.30 0.37
CA VAL A 403 0.12 32.73 1.53
C VAL A 403 1.33 33.54 1.05
N GLU A 404 1.65 34.64 1.75
CA GLU A 404 2.87 35.40 1.46
C GLU A 404 4.11 34.51 1.63
N TYR A 405 4.95 34.44 0.60
CA TYR A 405 6.13 33.57 0.55
C TYR A 405 7.06 33.70 1.77
N ASN A 406 7.22 34.91 2.32
CA ASN A 406 8.07 35.18 3.48
C ASN A 406 7.45 34.76 4.84
N LYS A 407 6.18 34.33 4.87
CA LYS A 407 5.48 33.89 6.10
C LYS A 407 5.54 32.37 6.32
N ILE A 408 6.15 31.64 5.40
CA ILE A 408 6.35 30.18 5.50
C ILE A 408 7.79 29.84 5.12
N ASP A 409 8.39 28.89 5.84
CA ASP A 409 9.73 28.41 5.53
C ASP A 409 9.65 27.23 4.55
N LEU A 410 9.93 27.48 3.28
CA LEU A 410 9.87 26.47 2.22
C LEU A 410 11.20 25.75 2.05
N LYS A 411 11.15 24.42 1.98
CA LYS A 411 12.33 23.56 1.77
C LYS A 411 13.04 23.88 0.45
N ASP A 412 12.28 23.95 -0.64
CA ASP A 412 12.76 24.52 -1.89
C ASP A 412 12.28 25.96 -2.01
N SER A 413 13.23 26.88 -2.19
CA SER A 413 12.94 28.26 -2.56
C SER A 413 12.12 28.34 -3.85
N GLN A 414 11.42 29.46 -4.07
CA GLN A 414 10.68 29.72 -5.31
C GLN A 414 11.49 29.39 -6.58
N GLU A 415 12.73 29.89 -6.69
CA GLU A 415 13.60 29.64 -7.85
C GLU A 415 13.86 28.15 -8.09
N LYS A 416 14.27 27.41 -7.03
CA LYS A 416 14.48 25.97 -7.11
C LYS A 416 13.21 25.20 -7.50
N TYR A 417 12.05 25.60 -7.00
CA TYR A 417 10.80 24.91 -7.32
C TYR A 417 10.36 25.19 -8.77
N ILE A 418 10.49 26.44 -9.25
CA ILE A 418 10.25 26.79 -10.66
C ILE A 418 11.18 25.99 -11.58
N ASN A 419 12.47 25.88 -11.25
CA ASN A 419 13.42 25.07 -12.01
C ASN A 419 13.01 23.58 -12.06
N LYS A 420 12.38 23.04 -11.01
CA LYS A 420 11.83 21.67 -11.02
C LYS A 420 10.63 21.57 -11.95
N ILE A 421 9.73 22.56 -11.93
CA ILE A 421 8.58 22.61 -12.84
C ILE A 421 9.04 22.66 -14.30
N GLU A 422 10.04 23.49 -14.63
CA GLU A 422 10.59 23.57 -15.99
C GLU A 422 11.20 22.24 -16.46
N LYS A 423 11.94 21.55 -15.57
CA LYS A 423 12.45 20.20 -15.87
C LYS A 423 11.33 19.18 -16.07
N THR A 424 10.29 19.24 -15.24
CA THR A 424 9.10 18.41 -15.41
C THR A 424 8.40 18.66 -16.74
N LEU A 425 8.25 19.92 -17.14
CA LEU A 425 7.71 20.28 -18.46
C LEU A 425 8.58 19.73 -19.59
N GLN A 426 9.90 19.68 -19.41
CA GLN A 426 10.80 19.05 -20.37
C GLN A 426 10.56 17.54 -20.47
N TYR A 427 10.47 16.82 -19.34
CA TYR A 427 10.12 15.40 -19.34
C TYR A 427 8.76 15.12 -20.03
N ILE A 428 7.78 15.98 -19.81
CA ILE A 428 6.46 15.86 -20.46
C ILE A 428 6.58 16.08 -21.98
N LYS A 429 7.33 17.10 -22.41
CA LYS A 429 7.60 17.35 -23.84
C LYS A 429 8.32 16.20 -24.52
N ASP A 430 9.23 15.55 -23.81
CA ASP A 430 10.00 14.40 -24.30
C ASP A 430 9.19 13.09 -24.29
N GLY A 431 7.94 13.11 -23.79
CA GLY A 431 7.06 11.95 -23.76
C GLY A 431 7.33 10.97 -22.62
N GLU A 432 8.09 11.37 -21.60
CA GLU A 432 8.45 10.53 -20.45
C GLU A 432 7.29 10.41 -19.45
N SER A 433 6.42 11.42 -19.39
CA SER A 433 5.23 11.47 -18.53
C SER A 433 4.16 12.35 -19.17
N TYR A 434 2.89 12.16 -18.81
CA TYR A 434 1.77 13.02 -19.23
C TYR A 434 1.45 14.08 -18.16
N GLU A 435 1.54 13.68 -16.90
CA GLU A 435 1.30 14.51 -15.72
C GLU A 435 2.31 14.13 -14.64
N VAL A 436 2.80 15.10 -13.88
CA VAL A 436 3.66 14.86 -12.70
C VAL A 436 3.19 15.74 -11.54
N CYS A 437 2.82 15.14 -10.42
CA CYS A 437 2.50 15.86 -9.19
C CYS A 437 3.80 16.18 -8.44
N LEU A 438 4.31 17.41 -8.59
CA LEU A 438 5.48 17.89 -7.86
C LEU A 438 5.09 18.47 -6.50
N THR A 439 5.92 18.22 -5.49
CA THR A 439 5.66 18.70 -4.13
C THR A 439 6.83 19.49 -3.55
N ASN A 440 6.50 20.34 -2.59
CA ASN A 440 7.41 21.08 -1.72
C ASN A 440 6.89 20.97 -0.29
N ARG A 441 7.67 21.46 0.67
CA ARG A 441 7.38 21.33 2.08
C ARG A 441 7.57 22.67 2.77
N ALA A 442 6.61 23.02 3.60
CA ALA A 442 6.64 24.23 4.41
C ALA A 442 6.79 23.87 5.89
N LYS A 443 7.51 24.72 6.62
CA LYS A 443 7.64 24.66 8.08
C LYS A 443 7.15 25.95 8.72
N MET A 444 6.56 25.81 9.90
CA MET A 444 6.15 26.90 10.78
C MET A 444 6.45 26.54 12.24
N SER A 445 6.73 27.55 13.05
CA SER A 445 6.80 27.40 14.51
C SER A 445 5.43 27.61 15.12
N TYR A 446 5.14 26.91 16.23
CA TYR A 446 3.92 27.10 17.01
C TYR A 446 4.20 26.92 18.50
N THR A 447 3.34 27.47 19.36
CA THR A 447 3.56 27.53 20.82
C THR A 447 2.40 27.00 21.66
N TYR A 448 1.27 26.68 21.06
CA TYR A 448 0.06 26.20 21.72
C TYR A 448 -0.16 24.69 21.51
N PRO A 449 -1.08 24.04 22.26
CA PRO A 449 -1.33 22.62 22.12
C PRO A 449 -1.75 22.19 20.69
N PRO A 450 -1.27 21.04 20.16
CA PRO A 450 -1.63 20.52 18.84
C PRO A 450 -3.14 20.47 18.57
N PHE A 451 -3.92 20.03 19.56
CA PHE A 451 -5.38 19.96 19.43
C PHE A 451 -6.03 21.33 19.19
N TYR A 452 -5.44 22.42 19.71
CA TYR A 452 -5.92 23.77 19.41
C TYR A 452 -5.75 24.13 17.93
N ALA A 453 -4.61 23.78 17.33
CA ALA A 453 -4.38 23.96 15.90
C ALA A 453 -5.37 23.15 15.06
N TYR A 454 -5.66 21.90 15.46
CA TYR A 454 -6.65 21.07 14.77
C TYR A 454 -8.06 21.65 14.85
N LYS A 455 -8.48 22.16 16.01
CA LYS A 455 -9.76 22.86 16.12
C LYS A 455 -9.86 24.00 15.12
N ARG A 456 -8.81 24.81 14.95
CA ARG A 456 -8.80 25.86 13.92
C ARG A 456 -8.98 25.27 12.53
N MET A 457 -8.17 24.27 12.17
CA MET A 457 -8.21 23.58 10.87
C MET A 457 -9.62 23.07 10.54
N ARG A 458 -10.21 22.34 11.49
CA ARG A 458 -11.54 21.74 11.42
C ARG A 458 -12.64 22.78 11.14
N HIS A 459 -12.54 23.97 11.73
CA HIS A 459 -13.55 25.01 11.56
C HIS A 459 -13.44 25.72 10.21
N ILE A 460 -12.22 25.94 9.70
CA ILE A 460 -12.01 26.69 8.46
C ILE A 460 -12.06 25.81 7.20
N SER A 461 -11.86 24.50 7.36
CA SER A 461 -11.82 23.53 6.27
C SER A 461 -12.61 22.27 6.62
N PRO A 462 -13.96 22.36 6.71
CA PRO A 462 -14.79 21.17 6.87
C PRO A 462 -14.66 20.26 5.64
N VAL A 463 -14.30 19.00 5.87
CA VAL A 463 -14.00 18.02 4.82
C VAL A 463 -14.53 16.63 5.20
N PRO A 464 -14.75 15.73 4.22
CA PRO A 464 -15.16 14.36 4.49
C PRO A 464 -14.16 13.54 5.31
N TYR A 465 -12.87 13.88 5.26
CA TYR A 465 -11.80 13.16 5.96
C TYR A 465 -10.95 14.11 6.81
N GLY A 466 -11.56 14.64 7.88
CA GLY A 466 -10.84 15.30 8.95
C GLY A 466 -10.13 14.28 9.83
N ALA A 467 -8.92 14.57 10.32
CA ALA A 467 -8.26 13.69 11.27
C ALA A 467 -7.34 14.41 12.27
N TYR A 468 -7.41 14.01 13.52
CA TYR A 468 -6.40 14.28 14.55
C TYR A 468 -5.83 12.96 15.04
N LEU A 469 -4.53 12.73 14.88
CA LEU A 469 -3.83 11.59 15.47
C LEU A 469 -2.70 12.09 16.37
N SER A 470 -2.67 11.62 17.60
CA SER A 470 -1.51 11.63 18.49
C SER A 470 -0.70 10.36 18.20
N CYS A 471 0.59 10.45 17.92
CA CYS A 471 1.41 9.30 17.48
C CYS A 471 2.60 9.00 18.40
N GLY A 472 2.53 9.49 19.64
CA GLY A 472 3.63 9.46 20.61
C GLY A 472 4.39 10.78 20.58
N ASP A 473 5.49 10.85 19.83
CA ASP A 473 6.37 12.04 19.75
C ASP A 473 5.96 13.07 18.69
N PHE A 474 4.97 12.74 17.85
CA PHE A 474 4.44 13.63 16.81
C PHE A 474 2.91 13.52 16.70
N TYR A 475 2.31 14.48 15.99
CA TYR A 475 0.87 14.56 15.76
C TYR A 475 0.57 14.77 14.28
N ILE A 476 -0.58 14.30 13.82
CA ILE A 476 -1.09 14.51 12.46
C ILE A 476 -2.42 15.26 12.53
N LEU A 477 -2.50 16.39 11.84
CA LEU A 477 -3.69 17.21 11.71
C LEU A 477 -4.08 17.25 10.23
N SER A 478 -5.15 16.57 9.85
CA SER A 478 -5.58 16.43 8.46
C SER A 478 -6.94 17.08 8.21
N ALA A 479 -7.06 17.76 7.07
CA ALA A 479 -8.32 18.20 6.50
C ALA A 479 -8.39 17.79 5.02
N SER A 480 -8.31 16.47 4.77
CA SER A 480 -8.29 15.93 3.42
C SER A 480 -9.69 15.87 2.81
N PRO A 481 -9.89 16.41 1.59
CA PRO A 481 -11.15 16.29 0.87
C PRO A 481 -11.23 15.02 0.00
N GLU A 482 -10.13 14.29 -0.20
CA GLU A 482 -10.01 13.32 -1.30
C GLU A 482 -9.95 11.88 -0.80
N THR A 483 -10.86 11.04 -1.32
CA THR A 483 -10.86 9.60 -1.08
C THR A 483 -9.74 8.95 -1.90
N PHE A 484 -8.79 8.31 -1.21
CA PHE A 484 -7.83 7.44 -1.87
C PHE A 484 -8.54 6.15 -2.31
N LEU A 485 -9.11 5.43 -1.35
CA LEU A 485 -9.73 4.13 -1.57
C LEU A 485 -10.73 3.81 -0.46
N SER A 486 -11.91 3.34 -0.85
CA SER A 486 -12.94 2.82 0.06
C SER A 486 -13.34 1.41 -0.40
N ILE A 487 -13.52 0.49 0.54
CA ILE A 487 -13.99 -0.88 0.30
C ILE A 487 -15.10 -1.18 1.31
N ASP A 488 -16.29 -1.52 0.81
CA ASP A 488 -17.43 -1.86 1.67
C ASP A 488 -17.55 -3.37 1.95
N SER A 489 -18.54 -3.74 2.77
CA SER A 489 -18.79 -5.13 3.15
C SER A 489 -19.25 -6.02 1.99
N ALA A 490 -19.78 -5.42 0.92
CA ALA A 490 -20.11 -6.10 -0.33
C ALA A 490 -18.91 -6.18 -1.29
N ARG A 491 -17.73 -5.75 -0.83
CA ARG A 491 -16.48 -5.71 -1.60
C ARG A 491 -16.55 -4.79 -2.84
N ASN A 492 -17.44 -3.80 -2.82
CA ASN A 492 -17.37 -2.70 -3.77
C ASN A 492 -16.16 -1.82 -3.41
N ILE A 493 -15.35 -1.51 -4.40
CA ILE A 493 -14.17 -0.65 -4.26
C ILE A 493 -14.42 0.68 -4.98
N GLU A 494 -14.10 1.81 -4.34
CA GLU A 494 -14.32 3.15 -4.87
C GLU A 494 -13.09 4.04 -4.65
N SER A 495 -12.79 4.91 -5.62
CA SER A 495 -11.83 6.01 -5.50
C SER A 495 -12.41 7.28 -6.13
N ARG A 496 -12.06 8.46 -5.57
CA ARG A 496 -12.66 9.75 -5.95
C ARG A 496 -11.60 10.84 -6.15
N PRO A 497 -10.79 10.78 -7.23
CA PRO A 497 -9.77 11.79 -7.48
C PRO A 497 -10.37 13.18 -7.74
N ILE A 498 -9.67 14.21 -7.24
CA ILE A 498 -10.06 15.62 -7.36
C ILE A 498 -9.00 16.36 -8.18
N LYS A 499 -9.40 17.10 -9.23
CA LYS A 499 -8.49 17.99 -9.98
C LYS A 499 -9.20 19.27 -10.37
N GLY A 500 -8.65 20.41 -9.99
CA GLY A 500 -9.31 21.70 -10.14
C GLY A 500 -10.16 22.05 -8.91
N THR A 501 -9.88 23.23 -8.37
CA THR A 501 -10.57 23.78 -7.21
C THR A 501 -10.72 25.28 -7.41
N ARG A 502 -11.88 25.83 -7.03
CA ARG A 502 -12.11 27.28 -6.97
C ARG A 502 -12.65 27.64 -5.59
N ALA A 503 -12.30 28.80 -5.08
CA ALA A 503 -12.94 29.33 -3.88
C ALA A 503 -14.43 29.59 -4.12
N ARG A 504 -15.22 29.69 -3.04
CA ARG A 504 -16.58 30.23 -3.14
C ARG A 504 -16.54 31.73 -3.39
N GLY A 505 -17.48 32.22 -4.21
CA GLY A 505 -17.61 33.65 -4.47
C GLY A 505 -18.21 34.40 -3.27
N ARG A 506 -17.87 35.68 -3.13
CA ARG A 506 -18.42 36.55 -2.07
C ARG A 506 -19.87 36.93 -2.35
N THR A 507 -20.29 36.85 -3.61
CA THR A 507 -21.66 37.08 -4.08
C THR A 507 -22.14 35.89 -4.91
N LYS A 508 -23.47 35.71 -5.04
CA LYS A 508 -24.04 34.63 -5.89
C LYS A 508 -23.54 34.70 -7.34
N SER A 509 -23.41 35.90 -7.89
CA SER A 509 -22.96 36.10 -9.28
C SER A 509 -21.48 35.72 -9.45
N GLU A 510 -20.63 36.11 -8.50
CA GLU A 510 -19.21 35.72 -8.47
C GLU A 510 -19.06 34.21 -8.28
N ASP A 511 -19.86 33.62 -7.38
CA ASP A 511 -19.84 32.19 -7.10
C ASP A 511 -20.23 31.36 -8.33
N GLN A 512 -21.28 31.79 -9.05
CA GLN A 512 -21.68 31.17 -10.31
C GLN A 512 -20.61 31.32 -11.40
N LEU A 513 -19.89 32.45 -11.44
CA LEU A 513 -18.80 32.66 -12.39
C LEU A 513 -17.63 31.72 -12.11
N LEU A 514 -17.25 31.56 -10.84
CA LEU A 514 -16.20 30.63 -10.41
C LEU A 514 -16.59 29.17 -10.69
N TRP A 515 -17.84 28.82 -10.43
CA TRP A 515 -18.39 27.51 -10.78
C TRP A 515 -18.35 27.28 -12.30
N ASN A 516 -18.82 28.25 -13.11
CA ASN A 516 -18.79 28.16 -14.57
C ASN A 516 -17.35 28.10 -15.11
N ASN A 517 -16.40 28.79 -14.48
CA ASN A 517 -14.99 28.73 -14.84
C ASN A 517 -14.43 27.31 -14.63
N LEU A 518 -14.69 26.70 -13.48
CA LEU A 518 -14.27 25.32 -13.21
C LEU A 518 -14.95 24.33 -14.16
N ASN A 519 -16.27 24.49 -14.38
CA ASN A 519 -17.05 23.61 -15.24
C ASN A 519 -16.53 23.59 -16.68
N ASN A 520 -16.09 24.74 -17.20
CA ASN A 520 -15.62 24.88 -18.58
C ASN A 520 -14.10 24.78 -18.73
N SER A 521 -13.37 24.51 -17.64
CA SER A 521 -11.91 24.42 -17.67
C SER A 521 -11.45 23.17 -18.41
N LYS A 522 -10.85 23.36 -19.59
CA LYS A 522 -10.26 22.26 -20.37
C LYS A 522 -9.05 21.66 -19.67
N LYS A 523 -8.23 22.49 -19.00
CA LYS A 523 -7.05 22.07 -18.23
C LYS A 523 -7.46 21.14 -17.08
N ASP A 524 -8.36 21.60 -16.21
CA ASP A 524 -8.79 20.83 -15.03
C ASP A 524 -9.44 19.49 -15.43
N ARG A 525 -10.22 19.46 -16.53
CA ARG A 525 -10.79 18.22 -17.08
C ARG A 525 -9.73 17.27 -17.64
N ALA A 526 -8.70 17.79 -18.32
CA ALA A 526 -7.63 16.98 -18.88
C ALA A 526 -6.81 16.32 -17.77
N GLU A 527 -6.41 17.07 -16.74
CA GLU A 527 -5.77 16.54 -15.53
C GLU A 527 -6.64 15.47 -14.87
N ASN A 528 -7.92 15.76 -14.65
CA ASN A 528 -8.81 14.80 -14.01
C ASN A 528 -8.94 13.51 -14.83
N LEU A 529 -9.06 13.61 -16.16
CA LEU A 529 -9.20 12.45 -17.05
C LEU A 529 -8.00 11.52 -16.96
N MET A 530 -6.77 12.06 -16.97
CA MET A 530 -5.55 11.26 -16.87
C MET A 530 -5.51 10.46 -15.56
N ILE A 531 -5.92 11.08 -14.45
CA ILE A 531 -6.01 10.37 -13.16
C ILE A 531 -7.16 9.38 -13.13
N VAL A 532 -8.32 9.70 -13.73
CA VAL A 532 -9.43 8.74 -13.86
C VAL A 532 -8.97 7.47 -14.59
N ASP A 533 -8.28 7.61 -15.72
CA ASP A 533 -7.80 6.45 -16.47
C ASP A 533 -6.70 5.68 -15.72
N LEU A 534 -5.84 6.37 -14.98
CA LEU A 534 -4.85 5.72 -14.11
C LEU A 534 -5.53 4.91 -12.99
N VAL A 535 -6.52 5.49 -12.31
CA VAL A 535 -7.26 4.80 -11.24
C VAL A 535 -8.07 3.64 -11.81
N ARG A 536 -8.67 3.79 -13.01
CA ARG A 536 -9.30 2.66 -13.71
C ARG A 536 -8.30 1.55 -13.99
N HIS A 537 -7.09 1.88 -14.42
CA HIS A 537 -6.02 0.90 -14.63
C HIS A 537 -5.70 0.16 -13.34
N ASP A 538 -5.49 0.88 -12.23
CA ASP A 538 -5.22 0.29 -10.91
C ASP A 538 -6.36 -0.65 -10.46
N LEU A 539 -7.61 -0.20 -10.56
CA LEU A 539 -8.76 -1.02 -10.15
C LEU A 539 -8.96 -2.25 -11.03
N ASN A 540 -8.65 -2.18 -12.34
CA ASN A 540 -8.78 -3.34 -13.22
C ASN A 540 -7.82 -4.49 -12.85
N HIS A 541 -6.69 -4.20 -12.21
CA HIS A 541 -5.77 -5.23 -11.71
C HIS A 541 -6.38 -6.08 -10.60
N VAL A 542 -7.30 -5.52 -9.83
CA VAL A 542 -7.82 -6.15 -8.60
C VAL A 542 -9.30 -6.51 -8.65
N CYS A 543 -10.06 -5.87 -9.53
CA CYS A 543 -11.49 -6.08 -9.68
C CYS A 543 -11.83 -7.23 -10.65
N THR A 544 -13.05 -7.75 -10.53
CA THR A 544 -13.65 -8.66 -11.50
C THR A 544 -13.70 -7.98 -12.88
N PRO A 545 -13.19 -8.61 -13.95
CA PRO A 545 -13.22 -8.03 -15.29
C PRO A 545 -14.62 -7.56 -15.69
N GLY A 546 -14.71 -6.34 -16.24
CA GLY A 546 -15.98 -5.72 -16.65
C GLY A 546 -16.75 -5.00 -15.52
N SER A 547 -16.34 -5.13 -14.26
CA SER A 547 -16.99 -4.42 -13.14
C SER A 547 -16.54 -2.95 -12.98
N VAL A 548 -15.34 -2.60 -13.48
CA VAL A 548 -14.78 -1.25 -13.31
C VAL A 548 -15.48 -0.24 -14.21
N HIS A 549 -16.08 0.79 -13.63
CA HIS A 549 -16.84 1.82 -14.33
C HIS A 549 -16.72 3.20 -13.65
N VAL A 550 -17.12 4.26 -14.36
CA VAL A 550 -17.06 5.65 -13.91
C VAL A 550 -18.48 6.22 -13.81
N PRO A 551 -19.19 6.05 -12.67
CA PRO A 551 -20.56 6.52 -12.54
C PRO A 551 -20.70 8.05 -12.59
N GLU A 552 -19.68 8.80 -12.18
CA GLU A 552 -19.67 10.27 -12.20
C GLU A 552 -18.32 10.74 -12.76
N LEU A 553 -18.34 11.52 -13.84
CA LEU A 553 -17.15 12.08 -14.48
C LEU A 553 -17.26 13.61 -14.50
N PHE A 554 -16.24 14.31 -13.97
CA PHE A 554 -16.17 15.78 -13.94
C PHE A 554 -17.33 16.45 -13.21
N LYS A 555 -17.83 15.82 -12.14
CA LYS A 555 -18.92 16.37 -11.34
C LYS A 555 -18.37 17.49 -10.46
N ILE A 556 -19.03 18.66 -10.46
CA ILE A 556 -18.68 19.71 -9.52
C ILE A 556 -19.43 19.47 -8.21
N GLU A 557 -18.67 19.34 -7.13
CA GLU A 557 -19.17 19.33 -5.76
C GLU A 557 -18.86 20.68 -5.09
N SER A 558 -19.90 21.33 -4.59
CA SER A 558 -19.81 22.64 -3.93
C SER A 558 -19.89 22.48 -2.42
N PHE A 559 -18.83 22.88 -1.73
CA PHE A 559 -18.73 22.90 -0.26
C PHE A 559 -18.82 24.34 0.25
N SER A 560 -18.90 24.50 1.57
CA SER A 560 -18.93 25.81 2.24
C SER A 560 -17.78 26.76 1.84
N SER A 561 -16.59 26.27 1.52
CA SER A 561 -15.41 27.10 1.21
C SER A 561 -14.88 26.98 -0.22
N VAL A 562 -15.19 25.91 -0.96
CA VAL A 562 -14.69 25.65 -2.32
C VAL A 562 -15.67 24.92 -3.23
N HIS A 563 -15.50 25.07 -4.55
CA HIS A 563 -15.99 24.17 -5.59
C HIS A 563 -14.87 23.21 -6.00
N GLN A 564 -15.18 21.92 -6.19
CA GLN A 564 -14.21 20.88 -6.58
C GLN A 564 -14.74 20.05 -7.74
N LEU A 565 -13.88 19.75 -8.71
CA LEU A 565 -14.20 18.84 -9.81
C LEU A 565 -13.75 17.42 -9.41
N VAL A 566 -14.73 16.54 -9.24
CA VAL A 566 -14.59 15.19 -8.70
C VAL A 566 -15.06 14.19 -9.74
N SER A 567 -14.34 13.08 -9.86
CA SER A 567 -14.80 11.90 -10.61
C SER A 567 -14.83 10.71 -9.67
N THR A 568 -15.82 9.84 -9.84
CA THR A 568 -15.98 8.62 -9.04
C THR A 568 -15.69 7.42 -9.92
N ILE A 569 -14.78 6.55 -9.49
CA ILE A 569 -14.48 5.27 -10.15
C ILE A 569 -14.85 4.15 -9.19
N ARG A 570 -15.56 3.14 -9.68
CA ARG A 570 -15.99 1.97 -8.90
C ARG A 570 -15.63 0.67 -9.59
N GLY A 571 -15.52 -0.39 -8.79
CA GLY A 571 -15.44 -1.78 -9.27
C GLY A 571 -15.92 -2.76 -8.21
N GLN A 572 -15.98 -4.03 -8.58
CA GLN A 572 -16.22 -5.15 -7.66
C GLN A 572 -14.90 -5.89 -7.43
N LEU A 573 -14.41 -5.92 -6.21
CA LEU A 573 -13.18 -6.65 -5.88
C LEU A 573 -13.39 -8.16 -6.09
N ARG A 574 -12.40 -8.87 -6.68
CA ARG A 574 -12.50 -10.33 -6.89
C ARG A 574 -12.67 -11.05 -5.54
N ASP A 575 -13.41 -12.16 -5.51
CA ASP A 575 -13.76 -12.86 -4.26
C ASP A 575 -12.54 -13.25 -3.40
N ASN A 576 -11.47 -13.74 -4.04
CA ASN A 576 -10.25 -14.19 -3.37
C ASN A 576 -9.15 -13.12 -3.28
N MET A 577 -9.45 -11.86 -3.56
CA MET A 577 -8.46 -10.77 -3.49
C MET A 577 -8.34 -10.25 -2.06
N PRO A 578 -7.17 -10.35 -1.40
CA PRO A 578 -6.98 -9.72 -0.11
C PRO A 578 -7.12 -8.19 -0.19
N VAL A 579 -7.74 -7.62 0.84
CA VAL A 579 -7.99 -6.18 0.91
C VAL A 579 -6.68 -5.37 0.92
N MET A 580 -5.64 -5.86 1.61
CA MET A 580 -4.34 -5.18 1.62
C MET A 580 -3.59 -5.27 0.30
N GLU A 581 -3.75 -6.35 -0.46
CA GLU A 581 -3.20 -6.46 -1.80
C GLU A 581 -3.95 -5.52 -2.78
N ALA A 582 -5.25 -5.30 -2.58
CA ALA A 582 -6.00 -4.29 -3.31
C ALA A 582 -5.48 -2.87 -3.05
N VAL A 583 -5.21 -2.55 -1.78
CA VAL A 583 -4.60 -1.28 -1.37
C VAL A 583 -3.19 -1.15 -1.96
N ARG A 584 -2.37 -2.20 -1.91
CA ARG A 584 -1.01 -2.25 -2.49
C ARG A 584 -1.02 -1.92 -3.97
N ALA A 585 -1.90 -2.53 -4.76
CA ALA A 585 -2.00 -2.32 -6.20
C ALA A 585 -2.38 -0.87 -6.56
N CYS A 586 -3.22 -0.24 -5.73
CA CYS A 586 -3.66 1.14 -5.96
C CYS A 586 -2.66 2.18 -5.44
N PHE A 587 -1.77 1.82 -4.51
CA PHE A 587 -0.88 2.75 -3.81
C PHE A 587 0.43 3.03 -4.56
N PRO A 588 0.94 4.29 -4.55
CA PRO A 588 0.31 5.50 -4.01
C PRO A 588 -0.82 6.04 -4.89
N GLY A 589 -1.62 6.95 -4.33
CA GLY A 589 -2.72 7.60 -5.06
C GLY A 589 -2.25 8.29 -6.35
N GLY A 590 -2.97 8.05 -7.45
CA GLY A 590 -2.65 8.59 -8.77
C GLY A 590 -2.56 10.12 -8.79
N SER A 591 -3.45 10.80 -8.08
CA SER A 591 -3.49 12.26 -7.98
C SER A 591 -2.24 12.89 -7.35
N MET A 592 -1.51 12.11 -6.55
CA MET A 592 -0.27 12.50 -5.86
C MET A 592 0.98 11.92 -6.54
N THR A 593 0.85 11.28 -7.70
CA THR A 593 1.98 10.77 -8.47
C THR A 593 1.94 11.38 -9.86
N GLY A 594 1.17 10.78 -10.76
CA GLY A 594 1.00 11.17 -12.16
C GLY A 594 0.99 9.93 -13.06
N ALA A 595 1.02 10.14 -14.37
CA ALA A 595 0.82 9.08 -15.35
C ALA A 595 1.89 9.13 -16.45
N PRO A 596 2.51 7.99 -16.83
CA PRO A 596 2.39 6.64 -16.25
C PRO A 596 3.05 6.50 -14.86
N LYS A 597 2.31 5.95 -13.87
CA LYS A 597 2.66 5.99 -12.43
C LYS A 597 4.11 5.63 -12.11
N LYS A 598 4.60 4.48 -12.60
CA LYS A 598 5.98 4.02 -12.32
C LYS A 598 7.02 5.03 -12.80
N ARG A 599 6.98 5.40 -14.08
CA ARG A 599 7.94 6.33 -14.69
C ARG A 599 7.86 7.71 -14.04
N THR A 600 6.66 8.18 -13.75
CA THR A 600 6.47 9.46 -13.05
C THR A 600 7.09 9.45 -11.65
N MET A 601 7.00 8.35 -10.90
CA MET A 601 7.64 8.25 -9.58
C MET A 601 9.17 8.28 -9.66
N GLU A 602 9.78 7.66 -10.68
CA GLU A 602 11.23 7.75 -10.93
C GLU A 602 11.66 9.21 -11.20
N ILE A 603 10.86 9.93 -12.00
CA ILE A 603 11.07 11.36 -12.28
C ILE A 603 10.96 12.18 -10.99
N ILE A 604 9.91 11.96 -10.18
CA ILE A 604 9.73 12.60 -8.88
C ILE A 604 10.94 12.35 -7.98
N ASP A 605 11.43 11.10 -7.90
CA ASP A 605 12.59 10.72 -7.10
C ASP A 605 13.89 11.41 -7.54
N SER A 606 14.00 11.76 -8.82
CA SER A 606 15.14 12.53 -9.35
C SER A 606 15.05 14.04 -9.08
N LEU A 607 13.84 14.59 -8.94
CA LEU A 607 13.59 16.03 -8.80
C LEU A 607 13.40 16.46 -7.35
N GLU A 608 12.76 15.63 -6.53
CA GLU A 608 12.55 15.87 -5.10
C GLU A 608 13.80 15.45 -4.31
N SER A 609 14.24 16.31 -3.39
CA SER A 609 15.50 16.12 -2.64
C SER A 609 15.32 15.36 -1.32
N SER A 610 14.10 14.90 -1.04
CA SER A 610 13.77 14.19 0.19
C SER A 610 12.47 13.44 0.08
N ALA A 611 12.28 12.50 1.02
CA ALA A 611 11.04 11.76 1.19
C ALA A 611 9.86 12.71 1.39
N ARG A 612 8.69 12.34 0.87
CA ARG A 612 7.43 13.01 1.19
C ARG A 612 6.96 12.62 2.59
N GLY A 613 7.37 11.45 3.07
CA GLY A 613 7.05 10.94 4.41
C GLY A 613 5.55 10.67 4.53
N ILE A 614 4.90 11.26 5.54
CA ILE A 614 3.46 11.10 5.77
C ILE A 614 2.64 11.76 4.63
N TYR A 615 3.10 12.89 4.10
CA TYR A 615 2.39 13.61 3.02
C TYR A 615 2.34 12.80 1.72
N SER A 616 1.26 12.94 0.94
CA SER A 616 0.99 12.13 -0.27
C SER A 616 0.74 10.64 -0.03
N GLY A 617 0.75 10.20 1.22
CA GLY A 617 0.33 8.87 1.64
C GLY A 617 -1.19 8.71 1.73
N ALA A 618 -1.63 7.76 2.56
CA ALA A 618 -3.04 7.51 2.84
C ALA A 618 -3.33 7.45 4.35
N LEU A 619 -4.46 8.00 4.81
CA LEU A 619 -4.88 8.01 6.21
C LEU A 619 -6.32 7.55 6.37
N GLY A 620 -6.56 6.66 7.33
CA GLY A 620 -7.91 6.18 7.64
C GLY A 620 -7.88 4.91 8.47
N TRP A 621 -8.69 3.92 8.09
CA TRP A 621 -8.89 2.71 8.88
C TRP A 621 -9.08 1.44 8.06
N PHE A 622 -8.74 0.31 8.70
CA PHE A 622 -8.92 -1.06 8.23
C PHE A 622 -9.75 -1.82 9.27
N SER A 623 -10.99 -2.20 8.93
CA SER A 623 -11.85 -2.97 9.82
C SER A 623 -11.47 -4.45 9.77
N PHE A 624 -11.53 -5.16 10.89
CA PHE A 624 -11.37 -6.62 10.93
C PHE A 624 -12.51 -7.36 10.20
N SER A 625 -13.61 -6.68 9.90
CA SER A 625 -14.68 -7.22 9.04
C SER A 625 -14.41 -7.05 7.52
N GLY A 626 -13.27 -6.47 7.13
CA GLY A 626 -12.82 -6.37 5.74
C GLY A 626 -13.08 -5.03 5.06
N GLU A 627 -13.90 -4.14 5.64
CA GLU A 627 -14.09 -2.79 5.13
C GLU A 627 -12.85 -1.91 5.33
N VAL A 628 -12.65 -0.96 4.41
CA VAL A 628 -11.52 -0.01 4.43
C VAL A 628 -12.02 1.37 4.03
N GLU A 629 -11.50 2.39 4.69
CA GLU A 629 -11.71 3.77 4.27
C GLU A 629 -10.39 4.54 4.41
N LEU A 630 -9.86 5.03 3.29
CA LEU A 630 -8.59 5.74 3.24
C LEU A 630 -8.73 7.04 2.44
N SER A 631 -8.26 8.13 3.03
CA SER A 631 -8.12 9.43 2.39
C SER A 631 -6.69 9.65 1.90
N ILE A 632 -6.51 10.47 0.86
CA ILE A 632 -5.18 10.95 0.47
C ILE A 632 -4.67 11.92 1.55
N ILE A 633 -3.40 11.84 1.93
CA ILE A 633 -2.82 12.78 2.89
C ILE A 633 -2.41 14.07 2.19
N ILE A 634 -3.38 14.99 2.11
CA ILE A 634 -3.24 16.36 1.62
C ILE A 634 -3.95 17.33 2.58
N ARG A 635 -3.53 18.60 2.55
CA ARG A 635 -3.97 19.61 3.54
C ARG A 635 -3.76 19.10 4.97
N THR A 636 -2.60 18.49 5.19
CA THR A 636 -2.23 17.83 6.44
C THR A 636 -0.97 18.47 6.99
N ALA A 637 -0.96 18.74 8.30
CA ALA A 637 0.21 19.17 9.04
C ALA A 637 0.67 18.07 10.01
N VAL A 638 1.98 17.84 10.05
CA VAL A 638 2.66 16.94 10.97
C VAL A 638 3.42 17.80 11.98
N LEU A 639 3.17 17.59 13.27
CA LEU A 639 3.74 18.40 14.34
C LEU A 639 4.71 17.54 15.15
N ARG A 640 5.93 18.01 15.36
CA ARG A 640 6.92 17.38 16.25
C ARG A 640 7.65 18.47 17.03
N GLY A 641 7.65 18.38 18.35
CA GLY A 641 8.18 19.44 19.21
C GLY A 641 7.41 20.76 19.06
N LYS A 642 8.07 21.82 18.58
CA LYS A 642 7.45 23.14 18.30
C LYS A 642 7.39 23.47 16.80
N CYS A 643 7.63 22.48 15.95
CA CYS A 643 7.62 22.62 14.50
C CYS A 643 6.39 21.94 13.92
N ALA A 644 5.65 22.68 13.10
CA ALA A 644 4.61 22.17 12.22
C ALA A 644 5.17 22.12 10.80
N GLU A 645 5.03 20.96 10.16
CA GLU A 645 5.46 20.71 8.79
C GLU A 645 4.26 20.30 7.95
N PHE A 646 4.14 20.80 6.73
CA PHE A 646 3.08 20.40 5.82
C PHE A 646 3.55 20.41 4.36
N GLY A 647 3.04 19.48 3.58
CA GLY A 647 3.31 19.40 2.15
C GLY A 647 2.39 20.31 1.34
N ILE A 648 2.95 20.87 0.27
CA ILE A 648 2.24 21.63 -0.76
C ILE A 648 2.67 21.13 -2.13
N GLY A 649 1.83 21.27 -3.15
CA GLY A 649 2.16 20.77 -4.48
C GLY A 649 1.01 20.85 -5.46
N GLY A 650 1.30 20.47 -6.69
CA GLY A 650 0.38 20.57 -7.82
C GLY A 650 0.76 19.61 -8.93
N ALA A 651 -0.23 19.29 -9.76
CA ALA A 651 -0.01 18.55 -10.98
C ALA A 651 0.56 19.48 -12.04
N ILE A 652 1.65 19.06 -12.67
CA ILE A 652 2.24 19.74 -13.80
C ILE A 652 1.84 18.98 -15.05
N VAL A 653 1.24 19.70 -16.00
CA VAL A 653 0.86 19.22 -17.33
C VAL A 653 1.53 20.08 -18.40
N ALA A 654 1.45 19.67 -19.67
CA ALA A 654 2.12 20.36 -20.78
C ALA A 654 1.80 21.87 -20.87
N ASP A 655 0.58 22.27 -20.48
CA ASP A 655 0.09 23.66 -20.51
C ASP A 655 0.28 24.40 -19.17
N SER A 656 1.00 23.83 -18.21
CA SER A 656 1.25 24.48 -16.92
C SER A 656 2.20 25.67 -17.05
N ASP A 657 1.85 26.78 -16.39
CA ASP A 657 2.71 27.95 -16.24
C ASP A 657 3.52 27.84 -14.94
N PRO A 658 4.88 27.81 -14.98
CA PRO A 658 5.68 27.59 -13.78
C PRO A 658 5.40 28.55 -12.61
N TYR A 659 5.12 29.81 -12.90
CA TYR A 659 4.83 30.81 -11.86
C TYR A 659 3.44 30.62 -11.26
N GLY A 660 2.43 30.38 -12.12
CA GLY A 660 1.07 30.07 -11.68
C GLY A 660 0.98 28.79 -10.86
N GLU A 661 1.71 27.73 -11.23
CA GLU A 661 1.77 26.48 -10.46
C GLU A 661 2.42 26.71 -9.09
N PHE A 662 3.48 27.52 -9.01
CA PHE A 662 4.07 27.89 -7.73
C PHE A 662 3.08 28.69 -6.85
N GLU A 663 2.37 29.66 -7.42
CA GLU A 663 1.34 30.42 -6.71
C GLU A 663 0.22 29.51 -6.19
N GLU A 664 -0.20 28.51 -6.98
CA GLU A 664 -1.20 27.53 -6.55
C GLU A 664 -0.74 26.75 -5.31
N THR A 665 0.55 26.41 -5.22
CA THR A 665 1.08 25.76 -4.01
C THR A 665 0.93 26.65 -2.75
N LEU A 666 1.08 27.96 -2.89
CA LEU A 666 0.88 28.93 -1.81
C LEU A 666 -0.60 29.08 -1.44
N VAL A 667 -1.52 28.92 -2.40
CA VAL A 667 -2.96 28.86 -2.11
C VAL A 667 -3.29 27.61 -1.30
N LYS A 668 -2.73 26.46 -1.67
CA LYS A 668 -2.89 25.19 -0.93
C LYS A 668 -2.27 25.22 0.47
N ALA A 669 -1.27 26.07 0.69
CA ALA A 669 -0.68 26.32 2.00
C ALA A 669 -1.62 27.04 2.99
N SER A 670 -2.66 27.73 2.50
CA SER A 670 -3.48 28.65 3.31
C SER A 670 -4.15 28.02 4.53
N VAL A 671 -4.69 26.79 4.39
CA VAL A 671 -5.36 26.10 5.49
C VAL A 671 -4.36 25.73 6.60
N PRO A 672 -3.28 24.97 6.34
CA PRO A 672 -2.25 24.72 7.34
C PRO A 672 -1.64 26.02 7.91
N HIS A 673 -1.30 26.99 7.05
CA HIS A 673 -0.70 28.24 7.48
C HIS A 673 -1.59 29.00 8.46
N PHE A 674 -2.89 29.12 8.16
CA PHE A 674 -3.83 29.76 9.07
C PHE A 674 -3.90 29.06 10.42
N CYS A 675 -3.72 27.73 10.49
CA CYS A 675 -3.79 27.02 11.76
C CYS A 675 -2.63 27.37 12.70
N PHE A 676 -1.48 27.78 12.14
CA PHE A 676 -0.25 28.06 12.88
C PHE A 676 0.08 29.54 13.02
N SER A 677 -0.56 30.42 12.23
CA SER A 677 -0.33 31.86 12.31
C SER A 677 -0.79 32.46 13.65
N ASP A 678 0.00 33.39 14.18
CA ASP A 678 -0.30 34.13 15.40
C ASP A 678 -1.56 34.98 15.19
N ILE A 679 -2.65 34.60 15.84
CA ILE A 679 -3.75 35.52 16.05
C ILE A 679 -3.30 36.42 17.20
N LYS A 680 -2.80 37.61 16.88
CA LYS A 680 -2.76 38.70 17.86
C LYS A 680 -4.20 39.01 18.25
N GLY A 681 -4.67 38.44 19.36
CA GLY A 681 -5.95 38.77 19.97
C GLY A 681 -6.75 37.55 20.44
N ASN A 682 -7.04 37.52 21.74
CA ASN A 682 -7.92 36.61 22.48
C ASN A 682 -7.30 35.27 22.90
N MET A 683 -6.28 35.35 23.76
CA MET A 683 -6.17 34.41 24.88
C MET A 683 -7.20 34.78 25.94
#